data_AF-A0A812WAB4-F1
#
_entry.id   AF-A0A812WAB4-F1
#
_cell.length_a   1.000
_cell.length_b   1.000
_cell.length_c   1.000
_cell.angle_alpha   90.00
_cell.angle_beta   90.00
_cell.angle_gamma   90.00
#
_symmetry.space_group_name_H-M   'P 1'
#
loop_
_entity.id
_entity.type
_entity.pdbx_description
1 polymer ?
#
loop_
_entity_poly.entity_id
_entity_poly.type
_entity_poly.pdbx_seq_one_letter_code
_entity_poly.pdbx_strand_id
1 'polypeptide(L)'
;MAKARALAEEQAKEQEQAKARALEEQAREWEQAKARALAEQQAKEEEMAKARALAEEQAREQEQAKARALEEQAREQEHAKEQAREQEHAKARALAEEQAREQEQAKARALAEEQARVRQEQNQLIEATRQNKAQLADAHKALLQLEHQVQDELRNAQAVMQAQVQPKMLAAPALKVEAPTPLTSKGSNGSETPLSQTSEDAQNPWLCRKLFPSPEPVTNCSTPSETQQTLLQCTQDSLSHAVPKACSPIGPTPPSQAAASPPALPKHPPAAPAASVLQVAPKAKSPAAVKSAPSAVAPLVSKPTLTKRILRCLEPTSKGTFKVSKEIRDMYYGGGRSRERAPASSIGDIAGAILRDGCSLPSLQEVPVSSLEVATSGQGDQPLSIPFLSVPSYAKVLLNRYEQVLFGGLKVGPQAENMFSTFWSRYRFTNPDHVVYSQVNEQDRRFYIPCLLHGDKGRTLQKSPIFVLSWEIPFGLGPDLLKCCAYDNKAYARKQFSDGKLKWTCSERLHNAGIKRKYADLHECPMVSSPGCTGGSKLNPDAHQRHNSKGHSYVSRWLVAAVPSKVYNNNSRALQALLKEVASELTSLFKDGIVHEASGTRFHFAFIGCKGDAEFHWEAGEFNRSYHNTGLVNEQMICHQCEAGAPGISFSDSRDSPAWAATIGRSEPWDVLPPLNHAPYSTQNPASLYLFDPFHVLKYGLFRDCIGSIVVRLCAMKYFDFEDRDLKGIEPRLQRAYSMYKLWALAEGKNLTLKKFTKSNMNFEKYSHYAWINCKGSEASLLLMWLAAYLSLLLEQPIKEQWHTKVLQAMRQTVQAGLTFVGIMHSHGLWLPRGCAQLLIDAGLGYMRGYNFLAKDCMDREVTGFRLRFHWQIISSLKAGSAAALQNASGVRSEKKWAYIGKMQPGVTLRDLVHAIPYYAIKQGLLTVEKKGKKNIFNGRILEIEGLPDLKCEQAFELSDASAERSAAGCTIKLNEDSVKEYLTSNITLLKWMISEGYSDPRTLARRVTKMEKWLESPTLMEADKEAEYAAVIDINLDELKEPVLCCPNDPDDAKTLTEIGTAGIDEVFIGSCMTNIGHYRAAGKMLSQFDGQLSTRLWIAPPTKMDEEQLTKEGYYSVYGKVGARTEMPGCSLCMGNQARVADNATVVSTSTRNFPNRLGKGANVYLASAELAAVAAILGRLPTNEEYLKYHAELAKSSDSIYQYLNFDQVEDYVAKAGKVQMSEYS
;
A
#
# COMPACT_ATOMS: atom_id res chain seq x y z
N MET A 1 32.08 -76.11 85.49
CA MET A 1 31.08 -75.39 84.67
C MET A 1 31.70 -74.40 83.70
N ALA A 2 32.38 -73.32 84.13
CA ALA A 2 32.86 -72.24 83.23
C ALA A 2 33.52 -72.70 81.91
N LYS A 3 34.51 -73.61 81.95
CA LYS A 3 35.17 -74.15 80.73
C LYS A 3 34.21 -74.81 79.73
N ALA A 4 33.16 -75.49 80.21
CA ALA A 4 32.18 -76.13 79.33
C ALA A 4 31.24 -75.10 78.65
N ARG A 5 30.97 -73.98 79.31
CA ARG A 5 30.19 -72.88 78.74
C ARG A 5 30.98 -72.15 77.63
N ALA A 6 32.26 -71.87 77.89
CA ALA A 6 33.15 -71.28 76.90
C ALA A 6 33.29 -72.16 75.64
N LEU A 7 33.49 -73.47 75.79
CA LEU A 7 33.59 -74.40 74.67
C LEU A 7 32.29 -74.47 73.84
N ALA A 8 31.13 -74.41 74.49
CA ALA A 8 29.83 -74.39 73.80
C ALA A 8 29.60 -73.07 73.04
N GLU A 9 30.02 -71.92 73.60
CA GLU A 9 29.95 -70.61 72.94
C GLU A 9 30.93 -70.50 71.75
N GLU A 10 32.09 -71.16 71.83
CA GLU A 10 33.07 -71.29 70.74
C GLU A 10 32.55 -72.16 69.59
N GLN A 11 32.03 -73.36 69.90
CA GLN A 11 31.43 -74.26 68.91
C GLN A 11 30.18 -73.66 68.25
N ALA A 12 29.36 -72.89 68.98
CA ALA A 12 28.22 -72.19 68.42
C ALA A 12 28.64 -71.13 67.38
N LYS A 13 29.66 -70.32 67.70
CA LYS A 13 30.23 -69.33 66.76
C LYS A 13 30.85 -69.99 65.53
N GLU A 14 31.52 -71.12 65.69
CA GLU A 14 32.13 -71.83 64.56
C GLU A 14 31.06 -72.40 63.60
N GLN A 15 29.97 -72.96 64.12
CA GLN A 15 28.81 -73.36 63.31
C GLN A 15 28.11 -72.17 62.64
N GLU A 16 27.99 -71.03 63.30
CA GLU A 16 27.40 -69.80 62.74
C GLU A 16 28.27 -69.26 61.59
N GLN A 17 29.59 -69.20 61.77
CA GLN A 17 30.54 -68.82 60.73
C GLN A 17 30.63 -69.83 59.58
N ALA A 18 30.35 -71.12 59.82
CA ALA A 18 30.24 -72.12 58.76
C ALA A 18 28.98 -71.89 57.90
N LYS A 19 27.82 -71.65 58.54
CA LYS A 19 26.55 -71.33 57.86
C LYS A 19 26.63 -70.02 57.06
N ALA A 20 27.26 -68.99 57.62
CA ALA A 20 27.46 -67.72 56.93
C ALA A 20 28.28 -67.88 55.64
N ARG A 21 29.37 -68.66 55.68
CA ARG A 21 30.22 -68.95 54.51
C ARG A 21 29.47 -69.74 53.43
N ALA A 22 28.68 -70.76 53.82
CA ALA A 22 27.86 -71.51 52.87
C ALA A 22 26.79 -70.62 52.18
N LEU A 23 26.18 -69.69 52.92
CA LEU A 23 25.22 -68.73 52.35
C LEU A 23 25.88 -67.72 51.40
N GLU A 24 27.08 -67.23 51.70
CA GLU A 24 27.84 -66.40 50.77
C GLU A 24 28.20 -67.13 49.48
N GLU A 25 28.61 -68.39 49.57
CA GLU A 25 28.98 -69.22 48.42
C GLU A 25 27.76 -69.46 47.51
N GLN A 26 26.63 -69.86 48.10
CA GLN A 26 25.38 -70.05 47.38
C GLN A 26 24.84 -68.76 46.73
N ALA A 27 25.03 -67.60 47.37
CA ALA A 27 24.68 -66.30 46.80
C ALA A 27 25.58 -65.91 45.60
N ARG A 28 26.88 -66.25 45.64
CA ARG A 28 27.81 -66.05 44.51
C ARG A 28 27.46 -66.93 43.33
N GLU A 29 27.11 -68.20 43.55
CA GLU A 29 26.64 -69.09 42.48
C GLU A 29 25.35 -68.57 41.82
N TRP A 30 24.40 -68.06 42.62
CA TRP A 30 23.15 -67.50 42.12
C TRP A 30 23.34 -66.25 41.25
N GLU A 31 24.17 -65.28 41.68
CA GLU A 31 24.49 -64.11 40.84
C GLU A 31 25.28 -64.52 39.58
N GLN A 32 26.17 -65.52 39.65
CA GLN A 32 26.85 -66.04 38.45
C GLN A 32 25.89 -66.77 37.49
N ALA A 33 24.83 -67.42 37.97
CA ALA A 33 23.80 -68.01 37.13
C ALA A 33 22.93 -66.93 36.46
N LYS A 34 22.51 -65.93 37.24
CA LYS A 34 21.72 -64.76 36.82
C LYS A 34 22.45 -63.91 35.77
N ALA A 35 23.76 -63.67 35.95
CA ALA A 35 24.59 -62.98 34.97
C ALA A 35 24.70 -63.73 33.63
N ARG A 36 24.79 -65.08 33.66
CA ARG A 36 24.81 -65.92 32.46
C ARG A 36 23.46 -65.89 31.72
N ALA A 37 22.35 -65.98 32.45
CA ALA A 37 21.01 -65.88 31.86
C ALA A 37 20.76 -64.53 31.18
N LEU A 38 21.19 -63.42 31.80
CA LEU A 38 21.06 -62.08 31.22
C LEU A 38 21.90 -61.93 29.94
N ALA A 39 23.13 -62.47 29.91
CA ALA A 39 23.98 -62.45 28.72
C ALA A 39 23.38 -63.26 27.56
N GLU A 40 22.78 -64.43 27.83
CA GLU A 40 22.05 -65.18 26.79
C GLU A 40 20.82 -64.44 26.26
N GLN A 41 20.08 -63.73 27.12
CA GLN A 41 18.93 -62.93 26.68
C GLN A 41 19.39 -61.77 25.77
N GLN A 42 20.42 -61.02 26.19
CA GLN A 42 20.97 -59.91 25.41
C GLN A 42 21.49 -60.37 24.04
N ALA A 43 22.17 -61.52 23.95
CA ALA A 43 22.62 -62.08 22.68
C ALA A 43 21.46 -62.41 21.72
N LYS A 44 20.36 -62.99 22.24
CA LYS A 44 19.16 -63.32 21.46
C LYS A 44 18.40 -62.07 21.00
N GLU A 45 18.35 -61.03 21.83
CA GLU A 45 17.78 -59.72 21.47
C GLU A 45 18.61 -59.02 20.38
N GLU A 46 19.94 -59.06 20.46
CA GLU A 46 20.83 -58.48 19.45
C GLU A 46 20.77 -59.22 18.10
N GLU A 47 20.64 -60.55 18.12
CA GLU A 47 20.41 -61.37 16.92
C GLU A 47 19.06 -61.04 16.26
N MET A 48 17.98 -60.96 17.05
CA MET A 48 16.64 -60.61 16.55
C MET A 48 16.56 -59.17 16.02
N ALA A 49 17.30 -58.24 16.62
CA ALA A 49 17.43 -56.87 16.13
C ALA A 49 18.12 -56.82 14.75
N LYS A 50 19.21 -57.58 14.55
CA LYS A 50 19.90 -57.70 13.27
C LYS A 50 19.01 -58.31 12.19
N ALA A 51 18.23 -59.35 12.53
CA ALA A 51 17.25 -59.95 11.63
C ALA A 51 16.15 -58.96 11.20
N ARG A 52 15.65 -58.12 12.12
CA ARG A 52 14.69 -57.05 11.79
C ARG A 52 15.29 -55.98 10.87
N ALA A 53 16.50 -55.51 11.17
CA ALA A 53 17.17 -54.49 10.36
C ALA A 53 17.34 -54.93 8.90
N LEU A 54 17.77 -56.18 8.68
CA LEU A 54 17.92 -56.76 7.34
C LEU A 54 16.57 -56.90 6.61
N ALA A 55 15.50 -57.30 7.31
CA ALA A 55 14.16 -57.39 6.73
C ALA A 55 13.59 -56.01 6.34
N GLU A 56 13.84 -54.97 7.14
CA GLU A 56 13.47 -53.60 6.80
C GLU A 56 14.27 -53.06 5.60
N GLU A 57 15.56 -53.37 5.51
CA GLU A 57 16.40 -52.97 4.36
C GLU A 57 15.89 -53.60 3.05
N GLN A 58 15.62 -54.91 3.05
CA GLN A 58 15.04 -55.61 1.90
C GLN A 58 13.64 -55.10 1.52
N ALA A 59 12.81 -54.72 2.49
CA ALA A 59 11.51 -54.11 2.23
C ALA A 59 11.65 -52.74 1.54
N ARG A 60 12.56 -51.88 2.03
CA ARG A 60 12.85 -50.56 1.44
C ARG A 60 13.40 -50.69 0.02
N GLU A 61 14.26 -51.67 -0.26
CA GLU A 61 14.75 -51.91 -1.63
C GLU A 61 13.61 -52.32 -2.59
N GLN A 62 12.72 -53.23 -2.17
CA GLN A 62 11.55 -53.61 -2.98
C GLN A 62 10.59 -52.44 -3.21
N GLU A 63 10.38 -51.58 -2.21
CA GLU A 63 9.53 -50.39 -2.32
C GLU A 63 10.15 -49.36 -3.27
N GLN A 64 11.46 -49.09 -3.15
CA GLN A 64 12.18 -48.22 -4.09
C GLN A 64 12.26 -48.79 -5.52
N ALA A 65 12.22 -50.11 -5.69
CA ALA A 65 12.13 -50.73 -7.01
C ALA A 65 10.73 -50.52 -7.64
N LYS A 66 9.66 -50.74 -6.87
CA LYS A 66 8.28 -50.47 -7.30
C LYS A 66 8.04 -48.99 -7.61
N ALA A 67 8.56 -48.09 -6.77
CA ALA A 67 8.45 -46.64 -6.97
C ALA A 67 9.11 -46.21 -8.30
N ARG A 68 10.32 -46.71 -8.61
CA ARG A 68 11.01 -46.42 -9.88
C ARG A 68 10.24 -46.93 -11.10
N ALA A 69 9.68 -48.14 -11.05
CA ALA A 69 8.87 -48.67 -12.14
C ALA A 69 7.57 -47.88 -12.36
N LEU A 70 6.91 -47.42 -11.29
CA LEU A 70 5.74 -46.54 -11.37
C LEU A 70 6.10 -45.15 -11.92
N GLU A 71 7.26 -44.59 -11.55
CA GLU A 71 7.71 -43.30 -12.05
C GLU A 71 8.06 -43.35 -13.55
N GLU A 72 8.69 -44.43 -14.01
CA GLU A 72 8.99 -44.69 -15.42
C GLU A 72 7.69 -44.82 -16.24
N GLN A 73 6.74 -45.64 -15.78
CA GLN A 73 5.42 -45.79 -16.40
C GLN A 73 4.59 -44.48 -16.39
N ALA A 74 4.74 -43.65 -15.36
CA ALA A 74 4.11 -42.32 -15.32
C ALA A 74 4.70 -41.37 -16.37
N ARG A 75 6.03 -41.35 -16.52
CA ARG A 75 6.72 -40.51 -17.52
C ARG A 75 6.34 -40.90 -18.96
N GLU A 76 6.23 -42.19 -19.27
CA GLU A 76 5.74 -42.66 -20.58
C GLU A 76 4.31 -42.17 -20.87
N GLN A 77 3.41 -42.28 -19.89
CA GLN A 77 2.05 -41.77 -20.03
C GLN A 77 1.98 -40.25 -20.13
N GLU A 78 2.84 -39.51 -19.42
CA GLU A 78 2.87 -38.05 -19.46
C GLU A 78 3.38 -37.54 -20.82
N HIS A 79 4.46 -38.13 -21.34
CA HIS A 79 4.96 -37.84 -22.68
C HIS A 79 3.92 -38.14 -23.77
N ALA A 80 3.16 -39.24 -23.66
CA ALA A 80 2.04 -39.54 -24.57
C ALA A 80 0.89 -38.52 -24.47
N LYS A 81 0.56 -38.04 -23.26
CA LYS A 81 -0.44 -36.99 -23.03
C LYS A 81 0.04 -35.62 -23.55
N GLU A 82 1.33 -35.34 -23.47
CA GLU A 82 1.92 -34.09 -23.98
C GLU A 82 1.90 -34.06 -25.51
N GLN A 83 2.30 -35.15 -26.19
CA GLN A 83 2.17 -35.26 -27.65
C GLN A 83 0.71 -35.12 -28.14
N ALA A 84 -0.25 -35.69 -27.40
CA ALA A 84 -1.67 -35.51 -27.71
C ALA A 84 -2.11 -34.04 -27.55
N ARG A 85 -1.68 -33.36 -26.46
CA ARG A 85 -1.93 -31.93 -26.22
C ARG A 85 -1.30 -31.04 -27.29
N GLU A 86 -0.09 -31.32 -27.77
CA GLU A 86 0.52 -30.54 -28.85
C GLU A 86 -0.31 -30.60 -30.14
N GLN A 87 -0.81 -31.79 -30.50
CA GLN A 87 -1.69 -31.96 -31.67
C GLN A 87 -3.03 -31.25 -31.50
N GLU A 88 -3.60 -31.25 -30.28
CA GLU A 88 -4.84 -30.53 -29.97
C GLU A 88 -4.63 -29.00 -29.99
N HIS A 89 -3.55 -28.51 -29.38
CA HIS A 89 -3.16 -27.09 -29.43
C HIS A 89 -2.78 -26.62 -30.84
N ALA A 90 -2.33 -27.50 -31.73
CA ALA A 90 -2.13 -27.18 -33.15
C ALA A 90 -3.47 -26.98 -33.87
N LYS A 91 -4.42 -27.91 -33.69
CA LYS A 91 -5.79 -27.82 -34.25
C LYS A 91 -6.54 -26.59 -33.73
N ALA A 92 -6.46 -26.33 -32.42
CA ALA A 92 -7.09 -25.17 -31.79
C ALA A 92 -6.52 -23.83 -32.30
N ARG A 93 -5.21 -23.75 -32.56
CA ARG A 93 -4.59 -22.55 -33.17
C ARG A 93 -5.07 -22.33 -34.61
N ALA A 94 -5.14 -23.38 -35.43
CA ALA A 94 -5.66 -23.26 -36.80
C ALA A 94 -7.11 -22.74 -36.83
N LEU A 95 -7.99 -23.29 -35.98
CA LEU A 95 -9.38 -22.86 -35.87
C LEU A 95 -9.52 -21.42 -35.34
N ALA A 96 -8.66 -21.00 -34.40
CA ALA A 96 -8.64 -19.64 -33.89
C ALA A 96 -8.18 -18.62 -34.94
N GLU A 97 -7.20 -18.97 -35.79
CA GLU A 97 -6.80 -18.13 -36.92
C GLU A 97 -7.90 -18.00 -37.99
N GLU A 98 -8.66 -19.07 -38.25
CA GLU A 98 -9.80 -19.06 -39.17
C GLU A 98 -10.90 -18.13 -38.65
N GLN A 99 -11.33 -18.31 -37.39
CA GLN A 99 -12.34 -17.46 -36.74
C GLN A 99 -11.91 -15.99 -36.63
N ALA A 100 -10.60 -15.72 -36.44
CA ALA A 100 -10.08 -14.35 -36.44
C ALA A 100 -10.23 -13.67 -37.81
N ARG A 101 -9.95 -14.40 -38.91
CA ARG A 101 -10.11 -13.90 -40.29
C ARG A 101 -11.58 -13.65 -40.63
N GLU A 102 -12.49 -14.50 -40.18
CA GLU A 102 -13.94 -14.27 -40.33
C GLU A 102 -14.42 -13.03 -39.58
N GLN A 103 -13.99 -12.84 -38.32
CA GLN A 103 -14.32 -11.63 -37.56
C GLN A 103 -13.73 -10.35 -38.16
N GLU A 104 -12.53 -10.41 -38.74
CA GLU A 104 -11.91 -9.27 -39.43
C GLU A 104 -12.69 -8.91 -40.71
N GLN A 105 -13.10 -9.91 -41.51
CA GLN A 105 -13.96 -9.68 -42.66
C GLN A 105 -15.35 -9.14 -42.26
N ALA A 106 -15.94 -9.61 -41.17
CA ALA A 106 -17.22 -9.10 -40.67
C ALA A 106 -17.11 -7.63 -40.24
N LYS A 107 -16.04 -7.27 -39.52
CA LYS A 107 -15.76 -5.87 -39.13
C LYS A 107 -15.52 -4.98 -40.35
N ALA A 108 -14.82 -5.48 -41.37
CA ALA A 108 -14.58 -4.73 -42.60
C ALA A 108 -15.89 -4.44 -43.38
N ARG A 109 -16.83 -5.40 -43.42
CA ARG A 109 -18.17 -5.19 -44.03
C ARG A 109 -18.99 -4.16 -43.26
N ALA A 110 -19.10 -4.30 -41.94
CA ALA A 110 -19.83 -3.35 -41.10
C ALA A 110 -19.27 -1.92 -41.19
N LEU A 111 -17.93 -1.78 -41.26
CA LEU A 111 -17.29 -0.47 -41.46
C LEU A 111 -17.59 0.13 -42.85
N ALA A 112 -17.66 -0.69 -43.90
CA ALA A 112 -18.02 -0.23 -45.25
C ALA A 112 -19.49 0.20 -45.34
N GLU A 113 -20.40 -0.50 -44.66
CA GLU A 113 -21.83 -0.14 -44.55
C GLU A 113 -22.02 1.17 -43.78
N GLU A 114 -21.33 1.36 -42.65
CA GLU A 114 -21.34 2.60 -41.89
C GLU A 114 -20.80 3.78 -42.72
N GLN A 115 -19.68 3.59 -43.43
CA GLN A 115 -19.12 4.61 -44.33
C GLN A 115 -20.05 4.94 -45.52
N ALA A 116 -20.85 3.98 -45.99
CA ALA A 116 -21.86 4.23 -47.02
C ALA A 116 -23.01 5.09 -46.47
N ARG A 117 -23.51 4.79 -45.26
CA ARG A 117 -24.58 5.58 -44.62
C ARG A 117 -24.14 7.01 -44.34
N VAL A 118 -22.94 7.21 -43.77
CA VAL A 118 -22.37 8.54 -43.50
C VAL A 118 -22.19 9.36 -44.79
N ARG A 119 -21.81 8.74 -45.91
CA ARG A 119 -21.78 9.43 -47.22
C ARG A 119 -23.17 9.84 -47.71
N GLN A 120 -24.18 9.01 -47.49
CA GLN A 120 -25.57 9.32 -47.87
C GLN A 120 -26.11 10.50 -47.04
N GLU A 121 -25.87 10.50 -45.72
CA GLU A 121 -26.20 11.60 -44.81
C GLU A 121 -25.48 12.91 -45.20
N GLN A 122 -24.17 12.86 -45.52
CA GLN A 122 -23.42 14.02 -46.00
C GLN A 122 -23.98 14.59 -47.31
N ASN A 123 -24.34 13.74 -48.29
CA ASN A 123 -24.93 14.20 -49.55
C ASN A 123 -26.29 14.89 -49.35
N GLN A 124 -27.13 14.38 -48.45
CA GLN A 124 -28.40 15.01 -48.08
C GLN A 124 -28.18 16.40 -47.43
N LEU A 125 -27.20 16.51 -46.52
CA LEU A 125 -26.86 17.78 -45.88
C LEU A 125 -26.32 18.83 -46.86
N ILE A 126 -25.51 18.42 -47.84
CA ILE A 126 -25.01 19.28 -48.92
C ILE A 126 -26.17 19.85 -49.74
N GLU A 127 -27.14 19.02 -50.13
CA GLU A 127 -28.26 19.45 -50.97
C GLU A 127 -29.23 20.37 -50.21
N ALA A 128 -29.51 20.09 -48.92
CA ALA A 128 -30.28 20.98 -48.04
C ALA A 128 -29.58 22.34 -47.83
N THR A 129 -28.26 22.35 -47.65
CA THR A 129 -27.45 23.58 -47.54
C THR A 129 -27.54 24.42 -48.82
N ARG A 130 -27.61 23.76 -49.99
CA ARG A 130 -27.81 24.40 -51.30
C ARG A 130 -29.16 25.12 -51.39
N GLN A 131 -30.24 24.47 -50.95
CA GLN A 131 -31.59 25.02 -50.97
C GLN A 131 -31.72 26.23 -50.02
N ASN A 132 -31.21 26.12 -48.79
CA ASN A 132 -31.21 27.23 -47.83
C ASN A 132 -30.42 28.43 -48.35
N LYS A 133 -29.30 28.21 -49.06
CA LYS A 133 -28.49 29.30 -49.63
C LYS A 133 -29.18 30.02 -50.80
N ALA A 134 -30.06 29.35 -51.54
CA ALA A 134 -30.90 30.00 -52.55
C ALA A 134 -31.97 30.90 -51.89
N GLN A 135 -32.70 30.37 -50.91
CA GLN A 135 -33.72 31.13 -50.16
C GLN A 135 -33.13 32.39 -49.49
N LEU A 136 -31.91 32.30 -48.94
CA LEU A 136 -31.22 33.44 -48.33
C LEU A 136 -30.85 34.53 -49.35
N ALA A 137 -30.55 34.15 -50.60
CA ALA A 137 -30.25 35.11 -51.67
C ALA A 137 -31.50 35.87 -52.13
N ASP A 138 -32.64 35.19 -52.25
CA ASP A 138 -33.92 35.83 -52.56
C ASP A 138 -34.39 36.76 -51.43
N ALA A 139 -34.22 36.35 -50.17
CA ALA A 139 -34.51 37.19 -49.01
C ALA A 139 -33.63 38.46 -48.95
N HIS A 140 -32.33 38.34 -49.24
CA HIS A 140 -31.42 39.49 -49.31
C HIS A 140 -31.80 40.44 -50.46
N LYS A 141 -32.23 39.90 -51.61
CA LYS A 141 -32.71 40.69 -52.75
C LYS A 141 -33.98 41.49 -52.41
N ALA A 142 -34.91 40.92 -51.64
CA ALA A 142 -36.08 41.62 -51.13
C ALA A 142 -35.71 42.72 -50.11
N LEU A 143 -34.73 42.47 -49.23
CA LEU A 143 -34.23 43.45 -48.26
C LEU A 143 -33.63 44.69 -48.97
N LEU A 144 -32.83 44.50 -50.01
CA LEU A 144 -32.26 45.59 -50.80
C LEU A 144 -33.32 46.43 -51.53
N GLN A 145 -34.43 45.81 -51.95
CA GLN A 145 -35.57 46.55 -52.52
C GLN A 145 -36.28 47.41 -51.45
N LEU A 146 -36.45 46.88 -50.24
CA LEU A 146 -37.01 47.62 -49.11
C LEU A 146 -36.11 48.80 -48.70
N GLU A 147 -34.80 48.59 -48.65
CA GLU A 147 -33.83 49.64 -48.30
C GLU A 147 -33.83 50.79 -49.32
N HIS A 148 -33.94 50.47 -50.62
CA HIS A 148 -34.13 51.48 -51.67
C HIS A 148 -35.41 52.30 -51.46
N GLN A 149 -36.55 51.65 -51.16
CA GLN A 149 -37.81 52.34 -50.89
C GLN A 149 -37.69 53.31 -49.70
N VAL A 150 -37.10 52.87 -48.58
CA VAL A 150 -36.88 53.71 -47.40
C VAL A 150 -35.94 54.89 -47.72
N GLN A 151 -34.91 54.70 -48.55
CA GLN A 151 -34.02 55.79 -48.97
C GLN A 151 -34.70 56.79 -49.93
N ASP A 152 -35.67 56.37 -50.74
CA ASP A 152 -36.47 57.27 -51.57
C ASP A 152 -37.50 58.05 -50.73
N GLU A 153 -38.19 57.41 -49.77
CA GLU A 153 -39.07 58.09 -48.80
C GLU A 153 -38.33 59.12 -47.95
N LEU A 154 -37.13 58.78 -47.45
CA LEU A 154 -36.32 59.70 -46.64
C LEU A 154 -35.88 60.94 -47.45
N ARG A 155 -35.56 60.76 -48.74
CA ARG A 155 -35.23 61.89 -49.64
C ARG A 155 -36.44 62.77 -49.91
N ASN A 156 -37.62 62.20 -50.09
CA ASN A 156 -38.87 62.97 -50.23
C ASN A 156 -39.18 63.77 -48.94
N ALA A 157 -39.02 63.16 -47.75
CA ALA A 157 -39.21 63.86 -46.48
C ALA A 157 -38.23 65.03 -46.29
N GLN A 158 -36.96 64.86 -46.66
CA GLN A 158 -35.95 65.92 -46.60
C GLN A 158 -36.22 67.06 -47.59
N ALA A 159 -36.71 66.75 -48.80
CA ALA A 159 -37.13 67.76 -49.77
C ALA A 159 -38.31 68.61 -49.26
N VAL A 160 -39.29 67.99 -48.59
CA VAL A 160 -40.40 68.72 -47.95
C VAL A 160 -39.92 69.63 -46.83
N MET A 161 -38.97 69.19 -45.99
CA MET A 161 -38.41 70.01 -44.91
C MET A 161 -37.63 71.23 -45.40
N GLN A 162 -36.96 71.15 -46.56
CA GLN A 162 -36.21 72.29 -47.11
C GLN A 162 -37.08 73.36 -47.77
N ALA A 163 -38.38 73.10 -47.98
CA ALA A 163 -39.29 73.99 -48.71
C ALA A 163 -40.00 75.06 -47.85
N GLN A 164 -39.80 75.11 -46.52
CA GLN A 164 -40.64 75.91 -45.60
C GLN A 164 -39.87 76.80 -44.59
N VAL A 165 -38.82 77.52 -45.01
CA VAL A 165 -38.08 78.44 -44.11
C VAL A 165 -37.73 79.80 -44.78
N GLN A 166 -38.35 80.89 -44.26
CA GLN A 166 -37.97 82.32 -44.38
C GLN A 166 -38.11 83.04 -45.76
N PRO A 167 -38.08 84.40 -45.87
CA PRO A 167 -38.16 85.46 -44.84
C PRO A 167 -39.13 86.65 -45.11
N LYS A 168 -39.45 87.43 -44.05
CA LYS A 168 -39.58 88.93 -43.94
C LYS A 168 -40.35 89.30 -42.66
N MET A 169 -39.75 89.88 -41.62
CA MET A 169 -39.33 91.30 -41.44
C MET A 169 -40.46 92.35 -41.50
N LEU A 170 -40.76 93.02 -40.37
CA LEU A 170 -40.60 94.49 -40.19
C LEU A 170 -41.04 95.02 -38.79
N ALA A 171 -40.40 96.12 -38.38
CA ALA A 171 -40.82 97.17 -37.41
C ALA A 171 -41.07 96.87 -35.91
N ALA A 172 -40.66 97.83 -35.08
CA ALA A 172 -41.02 98.01 -33.65
C ALA A 172 -41.72 99.39 -33.49
N PRO A 173 -42.29 99.76 -32.32
CA PRO A 173 -41.45 100.39 -31.29
C PRO A 173 -41.83 100.12 -29.80
N ALA A 174 -40.96 100.61 -28.91
CA ALA A 174 -40.89 100.44 -27.46
C ALA A 174 -42.07 100.91 -26.59
N LEU A 175 -42.10 100.45 -25.32
CA LEU A 175 -42.39 101.29 -24.14
C LEU A 175 -41.98 100.63 -22.79
N LYS A 176 -41.34 101.41 -21.92
CA LYS A 176 -41.02 101.22 -20.47
C LYS A 176 -40.12 100.01 -20.09
N VAL A 177 -38.93 100.11 -19.50
CA VAL A 177 -38.24 101.02 -18.51
C VAL A 177 -38.25 100.46 -17.07
N GLU A 178 -37.03 100.19 -16.59
CA GLU A 178 -36.53 100.08 -15.20
C GLU A 178 -37.15 99.10 -14.17
N ALA A 179 -36.31 98.18 -13.69
CA ALA A 179 -35.84 98.19 -12.30
C ALA A 179 -34.48 97.44 -12.17
N PRO A 180 -33.45 98.03 -11.52
CA PRO A 180 -32.18 97.36 -11.23
C PRO A 180 -32.16 96.68 -9.84
N THR A 181 -31.10 95.94 -9.55
CA THR A 181 -30.74 95.36 -8.23
C THR A 181 -30.76 96.41 -7.11
N PRO A 182 -31.14 96.04 -5.86
CA PRO A 182 -30.07 95.83 -4.87
C PRO A 182 -30.30 94.77 -3.76
N LEU A 183 -29.19 94.17 -3.34
CA LEU A 183 -28.76 93.75 -1.99
C LEU A 183 -29.78 93.69 -0.80
N THR A 184 -29.94 92.48 -0.24
CA THR A 184 -29.85 92.09 1.19
C THR A 184 -30.53 92.92 2.30
N SER A 185 -31.40 92.29 3.13
CA SER A 185 -31.01 91.68 4.44
C SER A 185 -32.14 91.58 5.51
N LYS A 186 -32.16 90.47 6.28
CA LYS A 186 -32.80 90.23 7.63
C LYS A 186 -34.35 90.37 7.74
N GLY A 187 -35.08 89.61 8.58
CA GLY A 187 -34.75 88.45 9.43
C GLY A 187 -35.88 88.08 10.43
N SER A 188 -35.78 86.93 11.12
CA SER A 188 -36.73 86.35 12.12
C SER A 188 -38.09 85.83 11.56
N ASN A 189 -38.77 84.79 12.06
CA ASN A 189 -38.55 83.71 13.08
C ASN A 189 -38.65 82.32 12.36
N GLY A 190 -38.25 81.12 12.83
CA GLY A 190 -38.35 80.43 14.14
C GLY A 190 -39.41 79.29 14.04
N SER A 191 -39.24 78.05 14.51
CA SER A 191 -38.14 77.40 15.27
C SER A 191 -38.16 75.85 15.18
N GLU A 192 -36.97 75.25 15.08
CA GLU A 192 -36.49 73.96 15.65
C GLU A 192 -37.29 72.62 15.57
N THR A 193 -36.62 71.59 15.02
CA THR A 193 -36.21 70.35 15.73
C THR A 193 -35.17 69.58 14.86
N PRO A 194 -34.25 68.74 15.42
CA PRO A 194 -32.85 68.81 14.99
C PRO A 194 -32.14 67.51 14.54
N LEU A 195 -31.19 67.67 13.60
CA LEU A 195 -29.82 67.08 13.55
C LEU A 195 -29.68 65.52 13.39
N SER A 196 -28.63 64.98 12.72
CA SER A 196 -27.54 65.57 11.91
C SER A 196 -26.68 64.49 11.21
N GLN A 197 -26.15 64.80 10.01
CA GLN A 197 -24.80 64.47 9.48
C GLN A 197 -24.38 62.97 9.35
N THR A 198 -23.61 62.51 8.35
CA THR A 198 -23.06 63.10 7.10
C THR A 198 -22.85 61.97 6.06
N SER A 199 -22.50 62.31 4.81
CA SER A 199 -22.43 61.39 3.67
C SER A 199 -21.12 60.59 3.54
N GLU A 200 -21.21 59.52 2.71
CA GLU A 200 -20.13 58.89 1.92
C GLU A 200 -18.98 58.17 2.68
N ASP A 201 -18.52 56.97 2.29
CA ASP A 201 -18.85 56.12 1.12
C ASP A 201 -18.51 54.63 1.37
N ALA A 202 -18.71 53.78 0.35
CA ALA A 202 -18.14 52.43 0.16
C ALA A 202 -18.67 51.26 1.03
N GLN A 203 -19.84 50.75 0.62
CA GLN A 203 -20.23 49.32 0.55
C GLN A 203 -19.90 48.39 1.75
N ASN A 204 -20.93 48.18 2.57
CA ASN A 204 -20.95 47.27 3.72
C ASN A 204 -21.38 45.83 3.32
N PRO A 205 -20.71 44.76 3.82
CA PRO A 205 -21.16 43.37 3.64
C PRO A 205 -22.03 42.82 4.80
N TRP A 206 -22.52 41.58 4.60
CA TRP A 206 -22.91 40.57 5.61
C TRP A 206 -24.33 40.54 6.26
N LEU A 207 -24.75 39.28 6.46
CA LEU A 207 -25.51 38.69 7.59
C LEU A 207 -27.06 38.62 7.60
N CYS A 208 -27.56 37.55 6.95
CA CYS A 208 -28.68 36.69 7.41
C CYS A 208 -30.12 37.30 7.35
N ARG A 209 -31.23 36.57 7.57
CA ARG A 209 -31.43 35.32 8.36
C ARG A 209 -32.79 34.65 8.09
N LYS A 210 -32.84 33.32 7.84
CA LYS A 210 -33.96 32.37 8.17
C LYS A 210 -35.35 32.64 7.47
N LEU A 211 -36.34 31.75 7.34
CA LEU A 211 -36.57 30.27 7.46
C LEU A 211 -37.79 29.90 6.57
N PHE A 212 -38.01 28.58 6.35
CA PHE A 212 -39.23 27.82 5.95
C PHE A 212 -40.62 28.52 5.85
N PRO A 213 -41.58 28.02 5.01
CA PRO A 213 -41.78 26.58 4.72
C PRO A 213 -42.10 26.17 3.26
N SER A 214 -42.26 24.85 3.07
CA SER A 214 -42.84 24.16 1.90
C SER A 214 -44.39 24.15 1.99
N PRO A 215 -45.17 23.80 0.93
CA PRO A 215 -45.30 22.38 0.52
C PRO A 215 -45.32 22.09 -1.00
N GLU A 216 -45.20 20.80 -1.34
CA GLU A 216 -45.48 20.12 -2.62
C GLU A 216 -47.03 19.93 -2.84
N PRO A 217 -47.59 19.19 -3.85
CA PRO A 217 -46.98 18.27 -4.83
C PRO A 217 -47.60 18.24 -6.27
N VAL A 218 -47.27 17.16 -7.02
CA VAL A 218 -47.77 16.67 -8.36
C VAL A 218 -47.49 17.56 -9.60
N THR A 219 -47.22 17.03 -10.81
CA THR A 219 -47.33 15.65 -11.37
C THR A 219 -46.21 15.34 -12.40
N ASN A 220 -46.04 14.06 -12.76
CA ASN A 220 -45.43 13.43 -13.97
C ASN A 220 -44.96 14.37 -15.13
N CYS A 221 -43.88 14.10 -15.89
CA CYS A 221 -43.74 12.92 -16.76
C CYS A 221 -42.37 12.75 -17.49
N SER A 222 -42.06 11.50 -17.86
CA SER A 222 -41.28 10.97 -19.01
C SER A 222 -40.31 11.84 -19.89
N THR A 223 -39.01 11.52 -19.79
CA THR A 223 -38.01 11.20 -20.87
C THR A 223 -37.64 12.19 -22.02
N PRO A 224 -36.44 12.04 -22.68
CA PRO A 224 -35.81 13.15 -23.42
C PRO A 224 -35.40 12.90 -24.90
N SER A 225 -35.44 13.98 -25.69
CA SER A 225 -34.59 14.32 -26.85
C SER A 225 -34.64 15.87 -27.01
N GLU A 226 -33.84 16.61 -27.80
CA GLU A 226 -32.83 16.25 -28.81
C GLU A 226 -31.78 17.39 -29.00
N THR A 227 -31.04 17.32 -30.11
CA THR A 227 -30.01 18.20 -30.74
C THR A 227 -30.23 19.75 -30.75
N GLN A 228 -29.30 20.63 -31.21
CA GLN A 228 -28.19 20.50 -32.19
C GLN A 228 -27.07 21.59 -32.08
N GLN A 229 -26.04 21.48 -32.95
CA GLN A 229 -24.87 22.37 -33.12
C GLN A 229 -24.99 23.37 -34.33
N THR A 230 -23.83 24.01 -34.68
CA THR A 230 -23.34 24.61 -35.97
C THR A 230 -23.36 26.15 -36.08
N LEU A 231 -22.51 26.89 -36.83
CA LEU A 231 -21.30 26.64 -37.70
C LEU A 231 -20.08 27.49 -37.16
N LEU A 232 -18.79 27.47 -37.58
CA LEU A 232 -18.02 27.25 -38.86
C LEU A 232 -18.03 28.49 -39.83
N GLN A 233 -17.01 28.90 -40.63
CA GLN A 233 -15.69 28.32 -41.04
C GLN A 233 -14.73 29.30 -41.80
N CYS A 234 -13.39 29.06 -41.76
CA CYS A 234 -12.30 29.35 -42.78
C CYS A 234 -12.16 30.75 -43.48
N THR A 235 -11.19 31.05 -44.38
CA THR A 235 -10.06 30.36 -45.10
C THR A 235 -8.72 31.13 -44.88
N GLN A 236 -7.54 31.05 -45.55
CA GLN A 236 -6.80 30.28 -46.61
C GLN A 236 -5.27 30.68 -46.45
N ASP A 237 -4.19 30.30 -47.16
CA ASP A 237 -3.70 29.37 -48.22
C ASP A 237 -2.15 29.21 -47.93
N SER A 238 -1.12 28.71 -48.66
CA SER A 238 -0.72 28.03 -49.93
C SER A 238 0.76 27.54 -49.67
N LEU A 239 1.73 27.06 -50.49
CA LEU A 239 2.06 26.42 -51.80
C LEU A 239 3.58 26.04 -51.63
N SER A 240 4.33 25.13 -52.29
CA SER A 240 4.29 24.17 -53.42
C SER A 240 5.47 23.14 -53.16
N HIS A 241 6.04 22.24 -54.00
CA HIS A 241 5.94 21.71 -55.39
C HIS A 241 6.78 20.37 -55.46
N ALA A 242 6.49 19.45 -56.39
CA ALA A 242 7.35 18.32 -56.89
C ALA A 242 7.73 17.16 -55.89
N VAL A 243 7.77 15.83 -56.16
CA VAL A 243 7.54 14.91 -57.33
C VAL A 243 8.71 14.76 -58.34
N PRO A 244 9.16 13.56 -58.86
CA PRO A 244 8.69 12.16 -58.69
C PRO A 244 9.74 11.01 -58.47
N LYS A 245 9.32 9.87 -57.88
CA LYS A 245 9.09 8.56 -58.56
C LYS A 245 8.80 7.42 -57.56
N ALA A 246 8.03 6.42 -58.00
CA ALA A 246 7.63 5.24 -57.20
C ALA A 246 7.43 3.98 -58.09
N CYS A 247 7.55 2.78 -57.50
CA CYS A 247 6.92 1.52 -57.92
C CYS A 247 7.10 0.42 -56.84
N SER A 248 6.30 -0.65 -56.91
CA SER A 248 6.25 -1.85 -56.03
C SER A 248 5.56 -3.00 -56.82
N PRO A 249 5.21 -4.19 -56.28
CA PRO A 249 5.56 -4.92 -55.04
C PRO A 249 5.95 -6.43 -55.31
N ILE A 250 5.70 -7.35 -54.34
CA ILE A 250 5.55 -8.84 -54.42
C ILE A 250 6.81 -9.71 -54.07
N GLY A 251 6.60 -10.86 -53.38
CA GLY A 251 7.60 -11.90 -52.96
C GLY A 251 7.24 -13.30 -53.53
N PRO A 252 7.53 -14.48 -52.89
CA PRO A 252 8.24 -14.81 -51.62
C PRO A 252 9.29 -15.99 -51.69
N THR A 253 9.98 -16.31 -50.55
CA THR A 253 10.58 -17.60 -50.01
C THR A 253 10.89 -18.87 -50.88
N PRO A 254 11.75 -19.86 -50.46
CA PRO A 254 12.92 -19.94 -49.54
C PRO A 254 14.17 -20.70 -50.16
N PRO A 255 14.88 -21.72 -49.57
CA PRO A 255 16.06 -21.64 -48.67
C PRO A 255 17.38 -22.41 -49.08
N SER A 256 18.44 -22.29 -48.24
CA SER A 256 19.49 -23.30 -47.86
C SER A 256 20.97 -23.23 -48.38
N GLN A 257 21.92 -23.48 -47.43
CA GLN A 257 23.24 -24.20 -47.43
C GLN A 257 24.27 -24.08 -48.61
N ALA A 258 25.62 -24.19 -48.45
CA ALA A 258 26.58 -24.14 -47.31
C ALA A 258 28.09 -24.15 -47.78
N ALA A 259 29.04 -23.99 -46.83
CA ALA A 259 30.42 -24.56 -46.77
C ALA A 259 31.73 -23.78 -47.19
N ALA A 260 32.77 -23.93 -46.32
CA ALA A 260 34.23 -24.02 -46.52
C ALA A 260 35.20 -22.77 -46.54
N SER A 261 36.42 -23.00 -46.00
CA SER A 261 37.58 -22.06 -45.77
C SER A 261 38.86 -22.60 -46.48
N PRO A 262 40.18 -22.28 -46.20
CA PRO A 262 40.91 -21.50 -45.15
C PRO A 262 41.79 -20.35 -45.80
N PRO A 263 43.03 -19.89 -45.40
CA PRO A 263 43.92 -20.04 -44.22
C PRO A 263 44.41 -18.68 -43.59
N ALA A 264 45.58 -18.62 -42.91
CA ALA A 264 46.08 -17.44 -42.15
C ALA A 264 47.62 -17.41 -41.85
N LEU A 265 48.10 -16.36 -41.13
CA LEU A 265 49.40 -16.16 -40.40
C LEU A 265 50.65 -15.64 -41.18
N PRO A 266 51.76 -15.11 -40.55
CA PRO A 266 52.16 -15.04 -39.11
C PRO A 266 52.90 -13.77 -38.52
N LYS A 267 52.99 -13.69 -37.16
CA LYS A 267 54.12 -13.19 -36.26
C LYS A 267 54.36 -11.69 -35.86
N HIS A 268 55.15 -11.51 -34.76
CA HIS A 268 55.50 -10.32 -33.89
C HIS A 268 57.05 -10.06 -33.85
N PRO A 269 57.70 -9.13 -33.06
CA PRO A 269 57.33 -7.97 -32.16
C PRO A 269 58.09 -6.64 -32.57
N PRO A 270 58.85 -5.81 -31.77
CA PRO A 270 58.82 -5.28 -30.36
C PRO A 270 59.12 -3.74 -30.12
N ALA A 271 58.91 -3.25 -28.87
CA ALA A 271 59.64 -2.17 -28.11
C ALA A 271 59.61 -0.64 -28.50
N ALA A 272 60.15 0.24 -27.62
CA ALA A 272 60.04 1.74 -27.53
C ALA A 272 61.45 2.45 -27.42
N PRO A 273 61.73 3.76 -27.02
CA PRO A 273 60.89 4.91 -26.50
C PRO A 273 61.31 6.42 -26.83
N ALA A 274 60.57 7.41 -26.26
CA ALA A 274 60.95 8.76 -25.67
C ALA A 274 61.49 10.05 -26.43
N ALA A 275 60.70 11.16 -26.38
CA ALA A 275 60.90 12.52 -25.75
C ALA A 275 61.85 13.72 -26.20
N SER A 276 61.23 14.90 -26.50
CA SER A 276 61.42 16.28 -25.86
C SER A 276 62.41 17.42 -26.34
N VAL A 277 62.55 18.50 -25.50
CA VAL A 277 63.21 19.86 -25.56
C VAL A 277 62.56 20.99 -26.44
N LEU A 278 62.87 22.33 -26.44
CA LEU A 278 64.06 23.18 -26.08
C LEU A 278 63.75 24.58 -25.38
N GLN A 279 64.43 25.73 -25.68
CA GLN A 279 64.65 26.94 -24.77
C GLN A 279 64.92 28.34 -25.50
N VAL A 280 65.07 29.62 -24.99
CA VAL A 280 64.81 30.48 -23.75
C VAL A 280 65.27 32.00 -23.92
N ALA A 281 64.77 33.00 -23.12
CA ALA A 281 65.38 34.35 -22.69
C ALA A 281 65.37 35.66 -23.58
N PRO A 282 65.81 36.92 -23.15
CA PRO A 282 65.59 37.74 -21.90
C PRO A 282 65.55 39.35 -21.98
N LYS A 283 65.21 40.06 -20.85
CA LYS A 283 65.56 41.48 -20.39
C LYS A 283 64.90 42.76 -21.06
N ALA A 284 65.09 44.05 -20.62
CA ALA A 284 64.89 44.76 -19.30
C ALA A 284 65.09 46.34 -19.28
N LYS A 285 64.37 47.10 -18.38
CA LYS A 285 64.62 48.44 -17.70
C LYS A 285 64.58 49.87 -18.38
N SER A 286 63.59 50.73 -17.96
CA SER A 286 63.58 52.17 -17.45
C SER A 286 64.41 53.34 -18.07
N PRO A 287 64.17 54.69 -17.82
CA PRO A 287 63.31 55.41 -16.82
C PRO A 287 62.59 56.78 -17.24
N ALA A 288 61.74 57.35 -16.33
CA ALA A 288 61.38 58.79 -16.09
C ALA A 288 60.81 59.74 -17.21
N ALA A 289 60.18 60.92 -16.99
CA ALA A 289 59.22 61.50 -16.00
C ALA A 289 58.74 62.91 -16.53
N VAL A 290 57.52 63.45 -16.33
CA VAL A 290 57.11 64.41 -15.24
C VAL A 290 55.71 65.06 -15.55
N LYS A 291 54.82 65.18 -14.54
CA LYS A 291 53.63 66.08 -14.34
C LYS A 291 52.52 66.28 -15.43
N SER A 292 51.31 65.85 -15.07
CA SER A 292 50.09 66.72 -14.95
C SER A 292 49.11 66.11 -13.93
N ALA A 293 48.08 66.86 -13.47
CA ALA A 293 47.19 66.48 -12.35
C ALA A 293 45.93 67.39 -12.30
N PRO A 294 44.90 67.17 -11.43
CA PRO A 294 44.50 65.95 -10.71
C PRO A 294 42.97 65.62 -10.83
N SER A 295 42.59 64.34 -11.03
CA SER A 295 41.37 63.73 -10.47
C SER A 295 41.34 62.23 -10.79
N ALA A 296 40.81 61.39 -9.90
CA ALA A 296 40.76 59.94 -10.08
C ALA A 296 39.37 59.46 -10.54
N VAL A 297 39.22 59.19 -11.84
CA VAL A 297 38.05 58.51 -12.43
C VAL A 297 38.56 57.29 -13.21
N ALA A 298 38.04 56.10 -12.92
CA ALA A 298 38.69 54.84 -13.31
C ALA A 298 37.79 53.90 -14.14
N PRO A 299 38.18 53.60 -15.39
CA PRO A 299 37.73 52.45 -16.18
C PRO A 299 38.91 51.55 -16.62
N LEU A 300 38.74 50.31 -17.09
CA LEU A 300 37.76 49.25 -16.81
C LEU A 300 38.40 47.95 -17.34
N VAL A 301 38.61 46.93 -16.50
CA VAL A 301 39.26 45.65 -16.90
C VAL A 301 38.30 44.48 -16.68
N SER A 302 38.38 43.47 -17.57
CA SER A 302 37.45 42.34 -17.67
C SER A 302 37.47 41.41 -16.45
N LYS A 303 36.32 40.77 -16.18
CA LYS A 303 36.06 40.00 -14.95
C LYS A 303 36.26 38.48 -15.18
N PRO A 304 36.95 37.76 -14.28
CA PRO A 304 37.07 36.31 -14.35
C PRO A 304 35.81 35.55 -13.88
N THR A 305 35.76 34.25 -14.18
CA THR A 305 34.56 33.40 -14.19
C THR A 305 34.01 32.94 -12.83
N LEU A 306 32.75 32.52 -12.85
CA LEU A 306 31.89 32.22 -11.70
C LEU A 306 32.43 31.13 -10.76
N THR A 307 33.08 30.10 -11.29
CA THR A 307 33.46 28.86 -10.57
C THR A 307 34.35 29.12 -9.36
N LYS A 308 35.32 30.05 -9.45
CA LYS A 308 36.23 30.35 -8.34
C LYS A 308 35.57 31.04 -7.14
N ARG A 309 34.32 31.52 -7.25
CA ARG A 309 33.58 32.09 -6.11
C ARG A 309 32.93 31.05 -5.20
N ILE A 310 32.69 29.82 -5.68
CA ILE A 310 31.97 28.80 -4.92
C ILE A 310 32.89 28.10 -3.90
N LEU A 311 34.20 28.06 -4.15
CA LEU A 311 35.15 27.18 -3.45
C LEU A 311 35.80 27.76 -2.18
N ARG A 312 35.25 28.84 -1.62
CA ARG A 312 35.36 29.09 -0.17
C ARG A 312 33.94 29.10 0.39
N CYS A 313 33.41 27.95 0.82
CA CYS A 313 32.07 27.88 1.42
C CYS A 313 31.91 26.94 2.64
N LEU A 314 32.99 26.41 3.23
CA LEU A 314 32.95 25.38 4.29
C LEU A 314 33.99 25.63 5.40
N GLU A 315 33.81 25.00 6.57
CA GLU A 315 34.67 24.98 7.79
C GLU A 315 34.48 26.07 8.90
N PRO A 316 34.78 25.78 10.19
CA PRO A 316 33.89 26.16 11.31
C PRO A 316 34.32 27.35 12.21
N THR A 317 33.54 27.63 13.28
CA THR A 317 33.88 28.61 14.35
C THR A 317 33.38 28.18 15.75
N SER A 318 34.03 28.72 16.80
CA SER A 318 34.03 28.29 18.21
C SER A 318 32.74 28.41 19.05
N LYS A 319 31.53 28.33 18.46
CA LYS A 319 30.25 28.26 19.21
C LYS A 319 29.32 27.10 18.85
N GLY A 320 29.81 26.13 18.06
CA GLY A 320 29.08 24.88 17.82
C GLY A 320 27.73 25.09 17.11
N THR A 321 27.76 25.84 16.01
CA THR A 321 26.72 25.92 14.98
C THR A 321 27.44 25.96 13.65
N PHE A 322 26.94 25.30 12.61
CA PHE A 322 27.49 25.42 11.26
C PHE A 322 27.55 26.89 10.84
N LYS A 323 28.77 27.42 10.89
CA LYS A 323 29.16 28.75 10.45
C LYS A 323 30.29 28.53 9.48
N VAL A 324 29.98 28.80 8.22
CA VAL A 324 30.95 29.15 7.18
C VAL A 324 32.11 29.97 7.77
N SER A 325 33.32 29.62 7.38
CA SER A 325 34.58 30.15 7.91
C SER A 325 34.69 31.67 7.73
N LYS A 326 35.76 32.27 8.28
CA LYS A 326 36.01 33.69 8.09
C LYS A 326 36.49 33.98 6.65
N GLU A 327 37.34 33.12 6.13
CA GLU A 327 37.97 33.20 4.80
C GLU A 327 36.93 33.13 3.67
N ILE A 328 35.85 32.38 3.90
CA ILE A 328 34.64 32.33 3.06
C ILE A 328 33.96 33.71 3.06
N ARG A 329 33.71 34.24 4.25
CA ARG A 329 32.94 35.47 4.49
C ARG A 329 33.63 36.67 3.86
N ASP A 330 34.94 36.74 4.02
CA ASP A 330 35.81 37.78 3.49
C ASP A 330 36.02 37.65 1.95
N MET A 331 35.56 36.55 1.32
CA MET A 331 35.52 36.39 -0.15
C MET A 331 34.19 36.79 -0.77
N TYR A 332 33.07 36.59 -0.05
CA TYR A 332 31.73 37.01 -0.50
C TYR A 332 31.43 38.48 -0.19
N TYR A 333 32.11 39.08 0.79
CA TYR A 333 31.95 40.49 1.18
C TYR A 333 33.31 41.21 1.18
N GLY A 334 33.71 41.77 0.04
CA GLY A 334 34.95 42.52 -0.08
C GLY A 334 34.87 43.91 0.56
N GLY A 335 35.52 44.11 1.70
CA GLY A 335 35.66 45.42 2.36
C GLY A 335 35.76 45.33 3.88
N GLY A 336 36.91 45.54 4.51
CA GLY A 336 38.21 45.85 3.91
C GLY A 336 39.33 46.11 4.94
N ARG A 337 40.35 46.86 4.51
CA ARG A 337 41.62 47.22 5.20
C ARG A 337 42.72 46.12 5.23
N SER A 338 43.28 45.93 4.03
CA SER A 338 44.73 46.00 3.72
C SER A 338 45.65 44.76 3.81
N ARG A 339 46.53 44.70 2.81
CA ARG A 339 47.80 43.95 2.64
C ARG A 339 47.77 42.41 2.47
N GLU A 340 47.66 42.04 1.19
CA GLU A 340 48.63 41.19 0.47
C GLU A 340 48.97 39.78 1.00
N ARG A 341 48.36 38.76 0.38
CA ARG A 341 49.05 37.59 -0.20
C ARG A 341 48.16 36.86 -1.23
N ALA A 342 48.78 36.02 -2.05
CA ALA A 342 48.18 35.38 -3.23
C ALA A 342 47.18 34.24 -2.89
N PRO A 343 46.28 33.83 -3.81
CA PRO A 343 45.23 32.86 -3.53
C PRO A 343 45.69 31.40 -3.67
N ALA A 344 45.26 30.54 -2.73
CA ALA A 344 45.23 29.08 -2.91
C ALA A 344 43.99 28.66 -3.75
N SER A 345 44.04 27.48 -4.38
CA SER A 345 43.03 27.07 -5.37
C SER A 345 42.88 25.55 -5.54
N SER A 346 42.17 24.90 -4.61
CA SER A 346 41.61 23.55 -4.82
C SER A 346 40.39 23.29 -3.93
N ILE A 347 39.65 22.21 -4.20
CA ILE A 347 38.69 21.63 -3.24
C ILE A 347 39.42 20.88 -2.11
N GLY A 348 40.63 20.36 -2.39
CA GLY A 348 41.45 19.63 -1.42
C GLY A 348 41.85 20.45 -0.18
N ASP A 349 41.96 21.77 -0.33
CA ASP A 349 42.23 22.69 0.78
C ASP A 349 41.10 22.72 1.83
N ILE A 350 39.84 22.47 1.42
CA ILE A 350 38.70 22.33 2.35
C ILE A 350 38.78 20.97 3.07
N ALA A 351 39.10 19.89 2.36
CA ALA A 351 39.30 18.59 2.98
C ALA A 351 40.43 18.64 4.03
N GLY A 352 41.51 19.39 3.78
CA GLY A 352 42.63 19.59 4.71
C GLY A 352 42.33 20.42 5.98
N ALA A 353 41.15 21.04 6.08
CA ALA A 353 40.72 21.74 7.30
C ALA A 353 39.95 20.80 8.27
N ILE A 354 39.12 19.90 7.73
CA ILE A 354 38.32 18.90 8.47
C ILE A 354 39.21 17.93 9.28
N LEU A 355 40.42 17.66 8.80
CA LEU A 355 41.24 16.51 9.22
C LEU A 355 42.16 16.72 10.44
N ARG A 356 41.97 17.77 11.24
CA ARG A 356 42.97 18.16 12.26
C ARG A 356 42.71 17.74 13.72
N ASP A 357 41.48 17.35 14.09
CA ASP A 357 41.13 17.04 15.49
C ASP A 357 40.52 15.63 15.70
N GLY A 358 41.38 14.60 15.73
CA GLY A 358 41.28 13.51 16.71
C GLY A 358 40.09 12.54 16.72
N CYS A 359 39.16 12.57 15.77
CA CYS A 359 38.06 11.60 15.65
C CYS A 359 38.03 10.93 14.26
N SER A 360 38.35 9.64 14.21
CA SER A 360 38.72 8.92 12.98
C SER A 360 37.53 8.36 12.19
N LEU A 361 36.82 9.23 11.46
CA LEU A 361 36.32 8.91 10.12
C LEU A 361 37.35 9.45 9.11
N PRO A 362 38.07 8.63 8.31
CA PRO A 362 39.31 9.10 7.69
C PRO A 362 39.15 9.91 6.39
N SER A 363 40.29 10.32 5.82
CA SER A 363 40.42 11.35 4.79
C SER A 363 39.75 11.05 3.46
N LEU A 364 38.74 11.87 3.12
CA LEU A 364 38.11 11.96 1.79
C LEU A 364 39.00 12.62 0.71
N GLN A 365 40.33 12.57 0.86
CA GLN A 365 41.28 13.15 -0.10
C GLN A 365 41.47 12.29 -1.36
N GLU A 366 40.92 11.08 -1.39
CA GLU A 366 41.18 10.07 -2.43
C GLU A 366 40.05 9.85 -3.44
N VAL A 367 38.83 10.34 -3.17
CA VAL A 367 37.75 10.28 -4.16
C VAL A 367 37.88 11.50 -5.10
N PRO A 368 38.10 11.31 -6.41
CA PRO A 368 38.19 12.42 -7.34
C PRO A 368 36.85 13.16 -7.45
N VAL A 369 36.91 14.50 -7.51
CA VAL A 369 35.77 15.33 -7.88
C VAL A 369 35.69 15.38 -9.40
N SER A 370 34.65 14.78 -9.96
CA SER A 370 34.34 14.83 -11.38
C SER A 370 33.69 16.17 -11.74
N SER A 371 33.84 16.58 -13.00
CA SER A 371 33.09 17.71 -13.60
C SER A 371 32.23 17.18 -14.73
N LEU A 372 30.93 17.48 -14.70
CA LEU A 372 30.01 17.24 -15.79
C LEU A 372 29.82 18.54 -16.57
N GLU A 373 30.22 18.57 -17.83
CA GLU A 373 30.10 19.76 -18.68
C GLU A 373 28.75 19.77 -19.41
N VAL A 374 27.89 20.73 -19.09
CA VAL A 374 26.54 20.84 -19.66
C VAL A 374 26.43 22.00 -20.63
N ALA A 375 25.97 21.72 -21.85
CA ALA A 375 25.75 22.74 -22.87
C ALA A 375 24.72 23.79 -22.42
N THR A 376 25.07 25.06 -22.58
CA THR A 376 24.22 26.24 -22.41
C THR A 376 23.33 26.45 -23.65
N SER A 377 22.27 27.27 -23.52
CA SER A 377 21.25 27.46 -24.57
C SER A 377 21.58 28.56 -25.59
N GLY A 378 22.63 29.37 -25.36
CA GLY A 378 23.07 30.42 -26.27
C GLY A 378 24.28 30.03 -27.11
N GLN A 379 24.29 30.39 -28.39
CA GLN A 379 25.50 30.29 -29.23
C GLN A 379 26.56 31.27 -28.70
N GLY A 380 27.64 30.73 -28.10
CA GLY A 380 28.80 31.49 -27.65
C GLY A 380 29.05 31.48 -26.13
N ASP A 381 28.11 30.98 -25.32
CA ASP A 381 28.34 30.77 -23.89
C ASP A 381 29.27 29.57 -23.64
N GLN A 382 30.11 29.64 -22.61
CA GLN A 382 30.90 28.48 -22.17
C GLN A 382 30.02 27.42 -21.51
N PRO A 383 30.39 26.12 -21.60
CA PRO A 383 29.65 25.05 -20.95
C PRO A 383 29.61 25.23 -19.43
N LEU A 384 28.53 24.75 -18.84
CA LEU A 384 28.30 24.75 -17.41
C LEU A 384 28.93 23.51 -16.78
N SER A 385 30.13 23.68 -16.21
CA SER A 385 30.77 22.72 -15.31
C SER A 385 29.94 22.53 -14.03
N ILE A 386 29.51 21.28 -13.78
CA ILE A 386 28.82 20.86 -12.55
C ILE A 386 29.73 19.87 -11.80
N PRO A 387 30.26 20.24 -10.62
CA PRO A 387 31.08 19.33 -9.83
C PRO A 387 30.23 18.27 -9.13
N PHE A 388 30.63 17.00 -9.23
CA PHE A 388 30.01 15.87 -8.54
C PHE A 388 31.06 14.85 -8.04
N LEU A 389 30.66 14.00 -7.11
CA LEU A 389 31.46 12.87 -6.63
C LEU A 389 30.94 11.60 -7.31
N SER A 390 31.80 10.97 -8.10
CA SER A 390 31.53 9.72 -8.81
C SER A 390 31.12 8.61 -7.83
N VAL A 391 29.91 8.06 -7.98
CA VAL A 391 29.35 7.04 -7.08
C VAL A 391 30.21 5.76 -7.09
N PRO A 392 30.70 5.22 -8.21
CA PRO A 392 31.61 4.07 -8.24
C PRO A 392 32.95 4.34 -7.57
N SER A 393 33.50 5.55 -7.75
CA SER A 393 34.74 5.97 -7.10
C SER A 393 34.57 6.02 -5.57
N TYR A 394 33.45 6.58 -5.10
CA TYR A 394 33.11 6.63 -3.68
C TYR A 394 32.84 5.23 -3.11
N ALA A 395 32.07 4.41 -3.83
CA ALA A 395 31.73 3.04 -3.47
C ALA A 395 32.97 2.15 -3.37
N LYS A 396 33.99 2.32 -4.23
CA LYS A 396 35.26 1.59 -4.14
C LYS A 396 36.02 1.92 -2.86
N VAL A 397 36.15 3.21 -2.53
CA VAL A 397 36.82 3.65 -1.29
C VAL A 397 36.08 3.15 -0.05
N LEU A 398 34.74 3.19 -0.05
CA LEU A 398 33.95 2.57 1.01
C LEU A 398 34.18 1.05 1.09
N LEU A 399 34.10 0.31 -0.01
CA LEU A 399 34.24 -1.14 0.00
C LEU A 399 35.61 -1.61 0.53
N ASN A 400 36.71 -1.01 0.07
CA ASN A 400 38.06 -1.50 0.36
C ASN A 400 38.67 -0.98 1.67
N ARG A 401 38.07 0.03 2.31
CA ARG A 401 38.57 0.60 3.59
C ARG A 401 37.53 0.63 4.70
N TYR A 402 36.25 0.72 4.34
CA TYR A 402 35.13 0.92 5.26
C TYR A 402 33.99 -0.06 4.94
N GLU A 403 34.32 -1.31 4.62
CA GLU A 403 33.39 -2.44 4.47
C GLU A 403 32.27 -2.42 5.53
N GLN A 404 32.66 -2.22 6.79
CA GLN A 404 31.83 -1.98 7.97
C GLN A 404 30.69 -0.97 7.77
N VAL A 405 30.92 0.08 6.99
CA VAL A 405 29.97 1.13 6.69
C VAL A 405 28.97 0.70 5.61
N LEU A 406 29.35 -0.13 4.64
CA LEU A 406 28.44 -0.73 3.65
C LEU A 406 27.64 -1.92 4.21
N PHE A 407 28.22 -2.65 5.17
CA PHE A 407 27.66 -3.90 5.71
C PHE A 407 27.05 -3.76 7.11
N GLY A 408 26.60 -2.56 7.49
CA GLY A 408 25.83 -2.32 8.73
C GLY A 408 26.59 -2.55 10.06
N GLY A 409 27.92 -2.67 10.01
CA GLY A 409 28.77 -3.09 11.14
C GLY A 409 29.39 -4.49 11.00
N LEU A 410 29.34 -5.10 9.81
CA LEU A 410 29.97 -6.38 9.50
C LEU A 410 31.21 -6.22 8.59
N LYS A 411 32.06 -7.25 8.52
CA LYS A 411 33.12 -7.35 7.49
C LYS A 411 32.64 -8.14 6.28
N VAL A 412 33.37 -8.10 5.18
CA VAL A 412 33.20 -9.05 4.06
C VAL A 412 33.31 -10.48 4.58
N GLY A 413 32.34 -11.31 4.20
CA GLY A 413 32.27 -12.73 4.56
C GLY A 413 30.83 -13.21 4.77
N PRO A 414 30.64 -14.46 5.24
CA PRO A 414 29.33 -15.12 5.26
C PRO A 414 28.23 -14.40 6.03
N GLN A 415 28.56 -13.60 7.05
CA GLN A 415 27.57 -12.82 7.80
C GLN A 415 26.99 -11.66 6.97
N ALA A 416 27.82 -10.95 6.20
CA ALA A 416 27.35 -9.89 5.30
C ALA A 416 26.58 -10.47 4.10
N GLU A 417 27.06 -11.58 3.53
CA GLU A 417 26.34 -12.33 2.49
C GLU A 417 24.95 -12.80 2.95
N ASN A 418 24.86 -13.39 4.15
CA ASN A 418 23.58 -13.79 4.73
C ASN A 418 22.67 -12.59 5.04
N MET A 419 23.24 -11.45 5.45
CA MET A 419 22.50 -10.20 5.61
C MET A 419 21.87 -9.75 4.28
N PHE A 420 22.61 -9.80 3.17
CA PHE A 420 22.09 -9.45 1.85
C PHE A 420 21.06 -10.45 1.32
N SER A 421 21.29 -11.75 1.47
CA SER A 421 20.30 -12.79 1.14
C SER A 421 18.98 -12.57 1.91
N THR A 422 19.08 -12.34 3.23
CA THR A 422 17.93 -12.01 4.09
C THR A 422 17.23 -10.71 3.67
N PHE A 423 17.98 -9.70 3.24
CA PHE A 423 17.41 -8.44 2.73
C PHE A 423 16.62 -8.68 1.45
N TRP A 424 17.22 -9.31 0.43
CA TRP A 424 16.56 -9.52 -0.87
C TRP A 424 15.39 -10.49 -0.78
N SER A 425 15.45 -11.51 0.09
CA SER A 425 14.31 -12.38 0.39
C SER A 425 13.10 -11.58 0.90
N ARG A 426 13.32 -10.65 1.83
CA ARG A 426 12.25 -9.81 2.41
C ARG A 426 11.77 -8.70 1.49
N TYR A 427 12.70 -8.04 0.77
CA TYR A 427 12.39 -6.96 -0.17
C TYR A 427 11.57 -7.44 -1.38
N ARG A 428 11.68 -8.72 -1.75
CA ARG A 428 10.90 -9.34 -2.83
C ARG A 428 9.39 -9.27 -2.57
N PHE A 429 8.98 -9.25 -1.30
CA PHE A 429 7.58 -9.13 -0.94
C PHE A 429 6.98 -7.78 -1.34
N THR A 430 7.69 -6.67 -1.08
CA THR A 430 7.18 -5.32 -1.35
C THR A 430 7.46 -4.83 -2.77
N ASN A 431 8.48 -5.40 -3.43
CA ASN A 431 8.95 -4.97 -4.74
C ASN A 431 9.27 -6.20 -5.63
N PRO A 432 8.28 -7.06 -5.96
CA PRO A 432 8.52 -8.30 -6.71
C PRO A 432 9.07 -8.06 -8.12
N ASP A 433 8.70 -6.94 -8.74
CA ASP A 433 9.09 -6.54 -10.10
C ASP A 433 10.43 -5.80 -10.17
N HIS A 434 11.22 -5.84 -9.08
CA HIS A 434 12.55 -5.26 -9.04
C HIS A 434 13.52 -6.09 -9.89
N VAL A 435 14.34 -5.40 -10.70
CA VAL A 435 15.23 -6.02 -11.71
C VAL A 435 16.19 -7.09 -11.15
N VAL A 436 16.51 -7.05 -9.85
CA VAL A 436 17.37 -8.06 -9.21
C VAL A 436 16.72 -9.46 -9.18
N TYR A 437 15.40 -9.56 -9.31
CA TYR A 437 14.69 -10.84 -9.32
C TYR A 437 14.59 -11.46 -10.73
N SER A 438 14.70 -10.65 -11.78
CA SER A 438 14.67 -11.10 -13.19
C SER A 438 16.05 -11.17 -13.84
N GLN A 439 17.05 -10.43 -13.34
CA GLN A 439 18.40 -10.36 -13.93
C GLN A 439 19.49 -11.04 -13.06
N VAL A 440 19.18 -11.50 -11.85
CA VAL A 440 20.16 -12.11 -10.92
C VAL A 440 19.62 -13.40 -10.30
N ASN A 441 20.42 -14.47 -10.34
CA ASN A 441 20.09 -15.76 -9.74
C ASN A 441 20.00 -15.66 -8.21
N GLU A 442 19.19 -16.53 -7.59
CA GLU A 442 18.97 -16.51 -6.14
C GLU A 442 20.25 -16.57 -5.30
N GLN A 443 21.20 -17.42 -5.71
CA GLN A 443 22.47 -17.63 -5.00
C GLN A 443 23.45 -16.45 -5.12
N ASP A 444 23.30 -15.61 -6.15
CA ASP A 444 24.21 -14.49 -6.45
C ASP A 444 23.77 -13.19 -5.76
N ARG A 445 22.48 -13.07 -5.39
CA ARG A 445 21.91 -11.90 -4.69
C ARG A 445 22.62 -11.58 -3.36
N ARG A 446 23.33 -12.54 -2.76
CA ARG A 446 24.20 -12.32 -1.58
C ARG A 446 25.41 -11.42 -1.84
N PHE A 447 25.74 -11.11 -3.09
CA PHE A 447 26.79 -10.18 -3.49
C PHE A 447 26.25 -8.83 -4.00
N TYR A 448 24.92 -8.62 -3.97
CA TYR A 448 24.30 -7.36 -4.37
C TYR A 448 23.99 -6.50 -3.14
N ILE A 449 24.70 -5.38 -3.02
CA ILE A 449 24.55 -4.38 -1.97
C ILE A 449 23.34 -3.49 -2.31
N PRO A 450 22.27 -3.45 -1.50
CA PRO A 450 21.16 -2.53 -1.73
C PRO A 450 21.60 -1.09 -1.43
N CYS A 451 21.46 -0.20 -2.40
CA CYS A 451 21.74 1.23 -2.27
C CYS A 451 20.53 2.06 -2.69
N LEU A 452 20.40 3.27 -2.16
CA LEU A 452 19.29 4.17 -2.46
C LEU A 452 19.80 5.62 -2.51
N LEU A 453 19.12 6.47 -3.29
CA LEU A 453 19.45 7.89 -3.38
C LEU A 453 18.63 8.70 -2.38
N HIS A 454 19.22 9.77 -1.84
CA HIS A 454 18.55 10.76 -1.02
C HIS A 454 18.61 12.15 -1.66
N GLY A 455 17.46 12.79 -1.79
CA GLY A 455 17.28 14.16 -2.26
C GLY A 455 16.74 15.12 -1.20
N ASP A 456 17.26 16.34 -1.15
CA ASP A 456 16.85 17.40 -0.20
C ASP A 456 16.96 18.78 -0.89
N LYS A 457 15.89 19.58 -0.87
CA LYS A 457 15.89 20.96 -1.36
C LYS A 457 16.16 21.96 -0.24
N GLY A 458 17.35 21.82 0.33
CA GLY A 458 17.86 22.64 1.41
C GLY A 458 18.06 24.12 1.06
N ARG A 459 18.67 24.86 2.00
CA ARG A 459 19.07 26.26 1.80
C ARG A 459 20.51 26.49 2.23
N THR A 460 21.24 27.26 1.43
CA THR A 460 22.57 27.76 1.81
C THR A 460 22.48 28.73 2.99
N LEU A 461 23.61 29.08 3.59
CA LEU A 461 23.66 30.07 4.68
C LEU A 461 23.26 31.50 4.23
N GLN A 462 23.22 31.77 2.91
CA GLN A 462 22.64 32.98 2.32
C GLN A 462 21.12 32.84 2.04
N LYS A 463 20.46 31.80 2.58
CA LYS A 463 19.05 31.42 2.41
C LYS A 463 18.60 31.06 0.98
N SER A 464 19.51 31.06 0.02
CA SER A 464 19.28 30.61 -1.36
C SER A 464 18.98 29.10 -1.39
N PRO A 465 17.98 28.63 -2.15
CA PRO A 465 17.73 27.20 -2.34
C PRO A 465 18.92 26.46 -2.97
N ILE A 466 19.11 25.20 -2.56
CA ILE A 466 20.13 24.29 -3.07
C ILE A 466 19.57 22.87 -3.12
N PHE A 467 19.75 22.20 -4.24
CA PHE A 467 19.43 20.79 -4.44
C PHE A 467 20.62 19.95 -3.97
N VAL A 468 20.38 19.03 -3.04
CA VAL A 468 21.41 18.13 -2.51
C VAL A 468 21.04 16.70 -2.88
N LEU A 469 21.94 16.04 -3.61
CA LEU A 469 21.84 14.63 -3.96
C LEU A 469 22.93 13.85 -3.21
N SER A 470 22.53 12.80 -2.52
CA SER A 470 23.40 11.87 -1.80
C SER A 470 22.99 10.43 -2.10
N TRP A 471 23.83 9.46 -1.77
CA TRP A 471 23.47 8.04 -1.74
C TRP A 471 23.64 7.46 -0.33
N GLU A 472 22.88 6.42 0.00
CA GLU A 472 22.94 5.69 1.26
C GLU A 472 22.60 4.20 1.08
N ILE A 473 22.84 3.42 2.13
CA ILE A 473 22.34 2.04 2.27
C ILE A 473 21.13 2.03 3.22
N PRO A 474 20.27 0.99 3.21
CA PRO A 474 19.19 0.87 4.19
C PRO A 474 19.68 0.54 5.62
N PHE A 475 20.90 0.01 5.77
CA PHE A 475 21.43 -0.49 7.03
C PHE A 475 22.03 0.61 7.93
N GLY A 476 21.63 0.62 9.20
CA GLY A 476 22.24 1.44 10.25
C GLY A 476 23.41 0.72 10.94
N LEU A 477 24.35 1.49 11.50
CA LEU A 477 25.61 0.98 12.05
C LEU A 477 25.47 0.30 13.44
N GLY A 478 26.48 -0.50 13.78
CA GLY A 478 26.70 -1.06 15.12
C GLY A 478 26.81 0.02 16.23
N PRO A 479 26.55 -0.32 17.51
CA PRO A 479 26.46 0.69 18.58
C PRO A 479 27.78 1.43 18.81
N ASP A 480 28.89 0.77 18.56
CA ASP A 480 30.23 1.26 18.86
C ASP A 480 30.79 2.13 17.73
N LEU A 481 30.53 1.75 16.47
CA LEU A 481 30.71 2.65 15.32
C LEU A 481 29.86 3.93 15.48
N LEU A 482 28.60 3.82 15.93
CA LEU A 482 27.76 5.00 16.21
C LEU A 482 28.32 5.91 17.31
N LYS A 483 29.11 5.39 18.27
CA LYS A 483 29.83 6.22 19.26
C LYS A 483 31.03 6.91 18.62
N CYS A 484 31.83 6.18 17.84
CA CYS A 484 33.06 6.70 17.21
C CYS A 484 32.78 7.73 16.10
N CYS A 485 31.67 7.58 15.37
CA CYS A 485 31.27 8.50 14.29
C CYS A 485 30.51 9.75 14.77
N ALA A 486 30.34 9.94 16.09
CA ALA A 486 29.76 11.16 16.64
C ALA A 486 30.80 12.30 16.65
N TYR A 487 30.69 13.22 15.69
CA TYR A 487 31.66 14.28 15.35
C TYR A 487 31.91 15.38 16.44
N ASP A 488 31.82 15.10 17.74
CA ASP A 488 32.21 16.08 18.76
C ASP A 488 32.51 15.47 20.15
N ASN A 489 33.76 15.57 20.59
CA ASN A 489 34.27 15.05 21.85
C ASN A 489 33.76 15.85 23.06
N LYS A 490 32.85 15.26 23.87
CA LYS A 490 32.37 15.76 25.19
C LYS A 490 31.67 17.14 25.23
N ALA A 491 31.80 17.99 24.22
CA ALA A 491 31.19 19.32 24.17
C ALA A 491 29.78 19.27 23.54
N TYR A 492 29.62 18.76 22.32
CA TYR A 492 28.28 18.58 21.73
C TYR A 492 27.50 17.41 22.33
N ALA A 493 28.16 16.46 23.01
CA ALA A 493 27.47 15.49 23.85
C ALA A 493 26.50 16.18 24.83
N ARG A 494 26.91 17.30 25.46
CA ARG A 494 26.05 18.13 26.33
C ARG A 494 24.91 18.84 25.58
N LYS A 495 24.99 19.01 24.25
CA LYS A 495 23.85 19.42 23.40
C LYS A 495 22.99 18.25 22.94
N GLN A 496 23.52 17.02 22.84
CA GLN A 496 22.73 15.80 22.60
C GLN A 496 21.99 15.31 23.87
N PHE A 497 22.37 15.81 25.05
CA PHE A 497 21.50 15.85 26.23
C PHE A 497 20.36 16.91 26.13
N SER A 498 20.06 17.41 24.92
CA SER A 498 18.67 17.75 24.57
C SER A 498 17.88 16.43 24.51
N ASP A 499 17.39 15.98 25.66
CA ASP A 499 16.90 14.61 25.90
C ASP A 499 15.51 14.33 25.28
N GLY A 500 15.31 14.74 24.03
CA GLY A 500 14.18 14.42 23.14
C GLY A 500 14.26 13.01 22.55
N LYS A 501 14.89 12.07 23.27
CA LYS A 501 14.72 10.64 23.04
C LYS A 501 13.33 10.28 23.54
N LEU A 502 12.47 9.72 22.68
CA LEU A 502 11.23 9.07 23.09
C LEU A 502 11.58 7.76 23.82
N LYS A 503 12.03 7.89 25.07
CA LYS A 503 12.36 6.80 26.02
C LYS A 503 11.10 6.11 26.53
N TRP A 504 10.20 5.76 25.63
CA TRP A 504 8.98 5.02 25.95
C TRP A 504 9.17 3.59 25.46
N THR A 505 9.10 2.62 26.36
CA THR A 505 8.90 1.20 26.06
C THR A 505 7.60 1.00 25.28
N CYS A 506 7.42 -0.18 24.67
CA CYS A 506 6.16 -0.50 23.99
C CYS A 506 4.96 -0.51 24.95
N SER A 507 5.17 -0.87 26.22
CA SER A 507 4.15 -0.85 27.28
C SER A 507 3.66 0.56 27.61
N GLU A 508 4.58 1.52 27.81
CA GLU A 508 4.22 2.92 28.12
C GLU A 508 3.45 3.59 26.97
N ARG A 509 3.70 3.18 25.72
CA ARG A 509 2.97 3.68 24.54
C ARG A 509 1.51 3.24 24.51
N LEU A 510 1.21 1.98 24.85
CA LEU A 510 -0.18 1.48 24.92
C LEU A 510 -0.96 2.21 26.01
N HIS A 511 -0.37 2.30 27.21
CA HIS A 511 -0.97 3.00 28.36
C HIS A 511 -1.32 4.46 28.01
N ASN A 512 -0.35 5.21 27.44
CA ASN A 512 -0.54 6.61 27.08
C ASN A 512 -1.39 6.82 25.81
N ALA A 513 -1.64 5.77 25.03
CA ALA A 513 -2.66 5.79 23.96
C ALA A 513 -4.09 5.57 24.49
N GLY A 514 -4.27 5.40 25.81
CA GLY A 514 -5.56 5.11 26.44
C GLY A 514 -5.98 3.64 26.37
N ILE A 515 -5.10 2.77 25.85
CA ILE A 515 -5.36 1.33 25.73
C ILE A 515 -5.05 0.68 27.09
N LYS A 516 -6.10 0.32 27.85
CA LYS A 516 -5.97 -0.29 29.19
C LYS A 516 -5.34 -1.70 29.21
N ARG A 517 -5.12 -2.32 28.04
CA ARG A 517 -4.43 -3.62 27.93
C ARG A 517 -2.95 -3.48 28.27
N LYS A 518 -2.42 -4.37 29.09
CA LYS A 518 -0.97 -4.52 29.30
C LYS A 518 -0.37 -5.15 28.05
N TYR A 519 0.92 -4.92 27.81
CA TYR A 519 1.61 -5.50 26.64
C TYR A 519 1.63 -7.05 26.66
N ALA A 520 1.52 -7.65 27.86
CA ALA A 520 1.38 -9.09 28.04
C ALA A 520 0.10 -9.69 27.41
N ASP A 521 -0.93 -8.87 27.22
CA ASP A 521 -2.25 -9.25 26.70
C ASP A 521 -2.26 -9.29 25.15
N LEU A 522 -1.13 -8.96 24.50
CA LEU A 522 -0.94 -9.00 23.05
C LEU A 522 -0.15 -10.24 22.63
N HIS A 523 -0.83 -11.39 22.65
CA HIS A 523 -0.26 -12.74 22.47
C HIS A 523 0.42 -13.07 21.11
N GLU A 524 0.70 -12.08 20.26
CA GLU A 524 1.34 -12.26 18.95
C GLU A 524 2.71 -11.57 18.78
N CYS A 525 3.23 -10.84 19.78
CA CYS A 525 4.57 -10.28 19.64
C CYS A 525 5.67 -11.29 20.07
N PRO A 526 6.57 -11.72 19.16
CA PRO A 526 7.64 -12.70 19.47
C PRO A 526 8.79 -12.11 20.32
N MET A 527 8.54 -11.04 21.07
CA MET A 527 9.53 -10.34 21.90
C MET A 527 9.76 -10.96 23.29
N VAL A 528 9.18 -12.13 23.56
CA VAL A 528 9.56 -12.99 24.69
C VAL A 528 10.77 -13.87 24.32
N SER A 529 11.01 -14.15 23.03
CA SER A 529 12.13 -14.99 22.54
C SER A 529 13.19 -14.25 21.72
N SER A 530 12.96 -12.99 21.29
CA SER A 530 13.99 -12.20 20.60
C SER A 530 14.81 -11.32 21.59
N PRO A 531 16.15 -11.45 21.68
CA PRO A 531 16.97 -10.82 22.74
C PRO A 531 17.20 -9.29 22.63
N GLY A 532 16.15 -8.49 22.43
CA GLY A 532 16.30 -7.05 22.17
C GLY A 532 15.16 -6.13 22.57
N CYS A 533 14.17 -6.61 23.33
CA CYS A 533 13.00 -5.80 23.74
C CYS A 533 12.57 -5.98 25.21
N THR A 534 13.30 -6.76 26.01
CA THR A 534 13.18 -6.71 27.47
C THR A 534 13.71 -5.36 28.00
N GLY A 535 13.12 -4.88 29.09
CA GLY A 535 13.19 -3.47 29.51
C GLY A 535 14.57 -2.81 29.43
N GLY A 536 14.70 -1.81 28.54
CA GLY A 536 15.79 -0.84 28.50
C GLY A 536 17.22 -1.37 28.21
N SER A 537 17.42 -2.68 28.01
CA SER A 537 18.74 -3.29 28.00
C SER A 537 19.09 -3.95 26.65
N LYS A 538 20.29 -3.60 26.16
CA LYS A 538 21.07 -4.24 25.07
C LYS A 538 20.26 -5.01 24.01
N LEU A 539 19.87 -4.31 22.94
CA LEU A 539 19.69 -4.94 21.62
C LEU A 539 20.90 -5.83 21.31
N ASN A 540 20.69 -7.13 21.10
CA ASN A 540 21.68 -8.02 20.50
C ASN A 540 22.22 -7.34 19.21
N PRO A 541 23.53 -7.07 19.09
CA PRO A 541 24.07 -6.32 17.96
C PRO A 541 23.88 -7.02 16.61
N ASP A 542 23.96 -8.35 16.62
CA ASP A 542 24.24 -9.20 15.47
C ASP A 542 22.96 -9.81 14.86
N ALA A 543 21.87 -9.84 15.64
CA ALA A 543 20.63 -10.51 15.26
C ALA A 543 19.65 -9.69 14.40
N HIS A 544 19.85 -8.38 14.24
CA HIS A 544 18.85 -7.48 13.65
C HIS A 544 19.44 -6.41 12.73
N GLN A 545 19.06 -6.46 11.44
CA GLN A 545 19.31 -5.37 10.48
C GLN A 545 18.69 -4.05 11.00
N ARG A 546 19.51 -3.01 11.09
CA ARG A 546 19.14 -1.72 11.69
C ARG A 546 18.65 -0.75 10.63
N HIS A 547 17.71 0.13 10.93
CA HIS A 547 17.32 1.21 10.01
C HIS A 547 18.24 2.42 10.14
N ASN A 548 18.46 3.14 9.04
CA ASN A 548 19.23 4.39 8.99
C ASN A 548 18.55 5.62 9.69
N SER A 549 17.64 5.40 10.65
CA SER A 549 16.96 6.46 11.43
C SER A 549 17.46 6.59 12.87
N LYS A 550 18.55 5.89 13.20
CA LYS A 550 19.19 5.83 14.52
C LYS A 550 20.57 6.51 14.53
N GLY A 551 20.64 7.75 14.05
CA GLY A 551 21.89 8.52 14.02
C GLY A 551 21.74 9.89 13.37
N HIS A 552 22.86 10.53 13.07
CA HIS A 552 22.90 11.69 12.19
C HIS A 552 23.14 11.22 10.75
N SER A 553 22.33 11.73 9.83
CA SER A 553 22.36 11.44 8.39
C SER A 553 23.73 11.59 7.70
N TYR A 554 24.71 12.32 8.24
CA TYR A 554 26.03 12.48 7.60
C TYR A 554 26.98 11.29 7.82
N VAL A 555 26.67 10.38 8.74
CA VAL A 555 27.48 9.17 8.98
C VAL A 555 27.15 8.08 7.95
N SER A 556 26.01 8.22 7.28
CA SER A 556 25.34 7.15 6.53
C SER A 556 24.63 7.64 5.27
N ARG A 557 24.90 8.88 4.83
CA ARG A 557 24.58 9.42 3.51
C ARG A 557 25.84 10.09 2.96
N TRP A 558 26.19 9.76 1.74
CA TRP A 558 27.40 10.21 1.09
C TRP A 558 27.05 11.13 -0.07
N LEU A 559 27.61 12.34 -0.06
CA LEU A 559 27.27 13.38 -1.03
C LEU A 559 27.65 12.94 -2.45
N VAL A 560 26.73 13.10 -3.39
CA VAL A 560 26.98 12.96 -4.83
C VAL A 560 27.12 14.35 -5.45
N ALA A 561 26.18 15.25 -5.19
CA ALA A 561 26.21 16.61 -5.73
C ALA A 561 25.43 17.62 -4.87
N ALA A 562 25.80 18.90 -4.97
CA ALA A 562 25.12 20.01 -4.29
C ALA A 562 24.99 21.21 -5.25
N VAL A 563 23.84 21.33 -5.93
CA VAL A 563 23.61 22.26 -7.03
C VAL A 563 22.69 23.41 -6.58
N PRO A 564 23.16 24.67 -6.51
CA PRO A 564 22.30 25.80 -6.15
C PRO A 564 21.18 25.99 -7.18
N SER A 565 19.94 26.25 -6.78
CA SER A 565 18.82 26.28 -7.74
C SER A 565 18.94 27.38 -8.81
N LYS A 566 19.74 28.43 -8.57
CA LYS A 566 20.08 29.42 -9.61
C LYS A 566 20.87 28.83 -10.80
N VAL A 567 21.48 27.66 -10.64
CA VAL A 567 22.25 26.99 -11.70
C VAL A 567 21.29 26.26 -12.65
N TYR A 568 20.41 25.40 -12.13
CA TYR A 568 19.46 24.66 -12.97
C TYR A 568 18.22 25.46 -13.39
N ASN A 569 17.82 26.50 -12.64
CA ASN A 569 16.81 27.45 -13.11
C ASN A 569 17.30 28.30 -14.30
N ASN A 570 18.63 28.50 -14.43
CA ASN A 570 19.23 29.24 -15.55
C ASN A 570 19.61 28.33 -16.73
N ASN A 571 19.78 27.03 -16.50
CA ASN A 571 19.95 26.01 -17.54
C ASN A 571 19.22 24.73 -17.13
N SER A 572 18.02 24.50 -17.67
CA SER A 572 17.19 23.34 -17.32
C SER A 572 17.88 21.99 -17.56
N ARG A 573 18.81 21.92 -18.53
CA ARG A 573 19.60 20.72 -18.81
C ARG A 573 20.58 20.36 -17.68
N ALA A 574 20.91 21.30 -16.78
CA ALA A 574 21.91 21.11 -15.73
C ALA A 574 21.54 19.99 -14.76
N LEU A 575 20.28 19.96 -14.30
CA LEU A 575 19.80 18.93 -13.39
C LEU A 575 19.61 17.59 -14.11
N GLN A 576 19.03 17.60 -15.30
CA GLN A 576 18.77 16.37 -16.07
C GLN A 576 20.05 15.68 -16.54
N ALA A 577 21.10 16.43 -16.89
CA ALA A 577 22.41 15.86 -17.20
C ALA A 577 23.02 15.16 -15.97
N LEU A 578 22.98 15.80 -14.80
CA LEU A 578 23.49 15.22 -13.54
C LEU A 578 22.73 13.94 -13.16
N LEU A 579 21.40 13.94 -13.23
CA LEU A 579 20.59 12.75 -12.92
C LEU A 579 20.84 11.61 -13.92
N LYS A 580 21.05 11.93 -15.20
CA LYS A 580 21.43 10.96 -16.23
C LYS A 580 22.80 10.31 -15.97
N GLU A 581 23.78 11.11 -15.56
CA GLU A 581 25.12 10.61 -15.25
C GLU A 581 25.10 9.67 -14.04
N VAL A 582 24.38 10.05 -12.98
CA VAL A 582 24.19 9.19 -11.79
C VAL A 582 23.44 7.90 -12.14
N ALA A 583 22.46 7.94 -13.05
CA ALA A 583 21.77 6.73 -13.54
C ALA A 583 22.71 5.81 -14.34
N SER A 584 23.61 6.39 -15.13
CA SER A 584 24.67 5.65 -15.85
C SER A 584 25.64 4.98 -14.87
N GLU A 585 26.13 5.71 -13.87
CA GLU A 585 27.01 5.19 -12.82
C GLU A 585 26.35 4.05 -12.00
N LEU A 586 25.08 4.19 -11.64
CA LEU A 586 24.30 3.13 -10.98
C LEU A 586 24.10 1.90 -11.89
N THR A 587 23.95 2.11 -13.21
CA THR A 587 23.85 1.00 -14.18
C THR A 587 25.15 0.20 -14.27
N SER A 588 26.30 0.87 -14.27
CA SER A 588 27.61 0.22 -14.21
C SER A 588 27.81 -0.53 -12.89
N LEU A 589 27.45 0.07 -11.75
CA LEU A 589 27.58 -0.60 -10.44
C LEU A 589 26.69 -1.83 -10.28
N PHE A 590 25.55 -1.88 -10.97
CA PHE A 590 24.70 -3.08 -11.02
C PHE A 590 25.31 -4.18 -11.90
N LYS A 591 25.82 -3.83 -13.09
CA LYS A 591 26.32 -4.81 -14.08
C LYS A 591 27.76 -5.26 -13.81
N ASP A 592 28.66 -4.30 -13.62
CA ASP A 592 30.10 -4.52 -13.57
C ASP A 592 30.57 -4.78 -12.13
N GLY A 593 29.96 -4.09 -11.16
CA GLY A 593 30.31 -4.18 -9.74
C GLY A 593 31.75 -3.74 -9.41
N ILE A 594 32.16 -3.95 -8.17
CA ILE A 594 33.48 -3.60 -7.65
C ILE A 594 34.11 -4.83 -7.00
N VAL A 595 35.37 -5.11 -7.31
CA VAL A 595 36.15 -6.16 -6.62
C VAL A 595 36.68 -5.63 -5.30
N HIS A 596 36.35 -6.31 -4.21
CA HIS A 596 36.91 -6.04 -2.89
C HIS A 596 38.37 -6.51 -2.82
N GLU A 597 39.29 -5.55 -2.67
CA GLU A 597 40.74 -5.79 -2.85
C GLU A 597 41.34 -6.81 -1.86
N ALA A 598 40.78 -6.95 -0.66
CA ALA A 598 41.29 -7.87 0.36
C ALA A 598 40.71 -9.31 0.30
N SER A 599 39.65 -9.56 -0.48
CA SER A 599 39.04 -10.91 -0.61
C SER A 599 38.89 -11.41 -2.04
N GLY A 600 39.10 -10.58 -3.06
CA GLY A 600 38.85 -10.90 -4.47
C GLY A 600 37.36 -11.03 -4.84
N THR A 601 36.45 -10.92 -3.86
CA THR A 601 35.00 -11.01 -4.07
C THR A 601 34.49 -9.80 -4.84
N ARG A 602 33.70 -10.00 -5.89
CA ARG A 602 33.00 -8.92 -6.60
C ARG A 602 31.67 -8.64 -5.92
N PHE A 603 31.45 -7.38 -5.54
CA PHE A 603 30.18 -6.88 -5.01
C PHE A 603 29.53 -5.94 -6.01
N HIS A 604 28.26 -6.16 -6.30
CA HIS A 604 27.43 -5.32 -7.18
C HIS A 604 26.56 -4.40 -6.31
N PHE A 605 26.06 -3.29 -6.86
CA PHE A 605 25.11 -2.43 -6.14
C PHE A 605 23.77 -2.40 -6.87
N ALA A 606 22.70 -2.70 -6.15
CA ALA A 606 21.34 -2.68 -6.67
C ALA A 606 20.55 -1.52 -6.06
N PHE A 607 20.04 -0.67 -6.94
CA PHE A 607 19.35 0.56 -6.59
C PHE A 607 17.91 0.25 -6.16
N ILE A 608 17.58 0.42 -4.87
CA ILE A 608 16.26 0.06 -4.28
C ILE A 608 15.28 1.25 -4.21
N GLY A 609 15.62 2.39 -4.80
CA GLY A 609 14.75 3.57 -4.89
C GLY A 609 15.44 4.90 -4.61
N CYS A 610 14.73 5.98 -4.88
CA CYS A 610 15.12 7.35 -4.56
C CYS A 610 14.17 7.91 -3.51
N LYS A 611 14.68 8.54 -2.43
CA LYS A 611 13.85 9.15 -1.39
C LYS A 611 14.21 10.61 -1.11
N GLY A 612 13.27 11.40 -0.62
CA GLY A 612 13.51 12.81 -0.35
C GLY A 612 12.28 13.58 0.09
N ASP A 613 12.39 14.91 0.04
CA ASP A 613 11.25 15.83 0.11
C ASP A 613 10.49 15.91 -1.22
N ALA A 614 9.32 16.57 -1.20
CA ALA A 614 8.43 16.61 -2.36
C ALA A 614 8.93 17.54 -3.47
N GLU A 615 9.65 18.60 -3.10
CA GLU A 615 10.26 19.55 -4.04
C GLU A 615 11.37 18.88 -4.85
N PHE A 616 12.20 18.04 -4.22
CA PHE A 616 13.18 17.20 -4.88
C PHE A 616 12.50 16.21 -5.84
N HIS A 617 11.48 15.46 -5.39
CA HIS A 617 10.82 14.46 -6.23
C HIS A 617 10.14 15.09 -7.46
N TRP A 618 9.59 16.29 -7.31
CA TRP A 618 9.05 17.08 -8.43
C TRP A 618 10.14 17.48 -9.44
N GLU A 619 11.27 18.03 -8.98
CA GLU A 619 12.36 18.48 -9.86
C GLU A 619 13.17 17.32 -10.48
N ALA A 620 13.27 16.18 -9.80
CA ALA A 620 14.02 15.01 -10.25
C ALA A 620 13.19 13.98 -11.04
N GLY A 621 11.86 14.14 -11.07
CA GLY A 621 10.92 13.27 -11.80
C GLY A 621 10.08 13.97 -12.86
N GLU A 622 10.22 15.29 -13.04
CA GLU A 622 9.50 16.13 -14.03
C GLU A 622 8.00 15.78 -14.16
N PHE A 623 7.33 15.56 -13.02
CA PHE A 623 5.96 15.06 -13.03
C PHE A 623 4.97 16.09 -13.60
N ASN A 624 4.00 15.61 -14.37
CA ASN A 624 2.82 16.36 -14.79
C ASN A 624 1.74 16.47 -13.68
N ARG A 625 1.88 15.69 -12.59
CA ARG A 625 0.92 15.64 -11.47
C ARG A 625 1.59 15.50 -10.10
N SER A 626 1.31 16.41 -9.17
CA SER A 626 1.93 16.43 -7.83
C SER A 626 1.22 17.31 -6.81
N TYR A 627 1.46 17.03 -5.53
CA TYR A 627 0.97 17.73 -4.35
C TYR A 627 1.46 19.18 -4.22
N HIS A 628 2.43 19.60 -5.04
CA HIS A 628 2.83 21.01 -5.13
C HIS A 628 1.82 21.88 -5.90
N ASN A 629 1.05 21.29 -6.81
CA ASN A 629 0.05 22.01 -7.63
C ASN A 629 -1.34 22.06 -6.97
N THR A 630 -1.43 21.92 -5.64
CA THR A 630 -2.73 21.89 -4.92
C THR A 630 -3.33 23.28 -4.70
N GLY A 631 -4.58 23.48 -5.14
CA GLY A 631 -5.40 24.66 -4.85
C GLY A 631 -6.90 24.33 -4.82
N LEU A 632 -7.72 25.23 -4.28
CA LEU A 632 -9.17 25.04 -4.13
C LEU A 632 -9.98 25.15 -5.44
N VAL A 633 -9.33 25.43 -6.57
CA VAL A 633 -9.97 25.83 -7.84
C VAL A 633 -9.98 24.71 -8.89
N ASN A 634 -9.11 23.70 -8.75
CA ASN A 634 -8.81 22.78 -9.85
C ASN A 634 -9.05 21.30 -9.49
N GLU A 635 -9.89 20.63 -10.27
CA GLU A 635 -9.90 19.16 -10.40
C GLU A 635 -8.71 18.70 -11.28
N GLN A 636 -7.50 18.89 -10.76
CA GLN A 636 -6.26 18.44 -11.39
C GLN A 636 -5.70 17.21 -10.67
N MET A 637 -5.04 16.33 -11.41
CA MET A 637 -4.32 15.20 -10.82
C MET A 637 -3.15 15.70 -9.95
N ILE A 638 -3.11 15.28 -8.69
CA ILE A 638 -2.11 15.76 -7.70
C ILE A 638 -1.14 14.69 -7.19
N CYS A 639 -1.09 13.51 -7.80
CA CYS A 639 -0.36 12.36 -7.26
C CYS A 639 0.50 11.71 -8.34
N HIS A 640 1.81 11.56 -8.12
CA HIS A 640 2.65 10.90 -9.13
C HIS A 640 2.32 9.40 -9.27
N GLN A 641 1.99 8.72 -8.18
CA GLN A 641 1.70 7.28 -8.21
C GLN A 641 0.30 6.89 -8.70
N CYS A 642 -0.71 7.79 -8.69
CA CYS A 642 -2.09 7.44 -9.09
C CYS A 642 -2.92 8.64 -9.55
N GLU A 643 -4.14 8.38 -10.03
CA GLU A 643 -5.02 9.38 -10.67
C GLU A 643 -5.88 10.17 -9.67
N ALA A 644 -5.39 10.37 -8.44
CA ALA A 644 -6.06 11.21 -7.44
C ALA A 644 -6.19 12.65 -7.94
N GLY A 645 -7.43 13.10 -8.17
CA GLY A 645 -7.76 14.39 -8.76
C GLY A 645 -8.15 14.36 -10.23
N ALA A 646 -8.22 13.18 -10.86
CA ALA A 646 -8.91 13.02 -12.14
C ALA A 646 -10.45 13.12 -11.98
N PRO A 647 -11.22 13.41 -13.05
CA PRO A 647 -12.68 13.48 -12.99
C PRO A 647 -13.32 12.23 -12.37
N GLY A 648 -14.19 12.41 -11.37
CA GLY A 648 -14.80 11.32 -10.59
C GLY A 648 -13.89 10.65 -9.56
N ILE A 649 -12.58 10.91 -9.58
CA ILE A 649 -11.57 10.32 -8.69
C ILE A 649 -11.05 11.37 -7.70
N SER A 650 -11.92 11.79 -6.77
CA SER A 650 -11.61 12.87 -5.81
C SER A 650 -10.32 12.61 -5.01
N PHE A 651 -9.41 13.58 -5.03
CA PHE A 651 -8.20 13.58 -4.20
C PHE A 651 -8.49 13.74 -2.69
N SER A 652 -9.69 14.19 -2.32
CA SER A 652 -10.13 14.33 -0.92
C SER A 652 -10.81 13.06 -0.37
N ASP A 653 -10.99 12.03 -1.20
CA ASP A 653 -11.47 10.73 -0.77
C ASP A 653 -10.52 10.12 0.26
N SER A 654 -11.02 10.04 1.49
CA SER A 654 -10.32 9.66 2.70
C SER A 654 -10.96 8.45 3.39
N ARG A 655 -11.72 7.65 2.64
CA ARG A 655 -12.27 6.36 3.06
C ARG A 655 -11.14 5.32 3.16
N ASP A 656 -11.36 4.24 3.90
CA ASP A 656 -10.36 3.17 4.05
C ASP A 656 -10.08 2.41 2.73
N SER A 657 -11.02 2.48 1.78
CA SER A 657 -10.90 2.00 0.40
C SER A 657 -11.21 3.16 -0.57
N PRO A 658 -10.29 4.12 -0.78
CA PRO A 658 -10.58 5.32 -1.57
C PRO A 658 -10.39 5.05 -3.06
N ALA A 659 -11.16 5.73 -3.91
CA ALA A 659 -11.25 5.43 -5.35
C ALA A 659 -9.90 5.50 -6.07
N TRP A 660 -9.06 6.48 -5.74
CA TRP A 660 -7.72 6.65 -6.30
C TRP A 660 -6.73 5.54 -5.95
N ALA A 661 -7.00 4.70 -4.94
CA ALA A 661 -6.10 3.60 -4.60
C ALA A 661 -6.10 2.50 -5.66
N ALA A 662 -7.22 2.32 -6.38
CA ALA A 662 -7.33 1.36 -7.47
C ALA A 662 -6.54 1.78 -8.74
N THR A 663 -6.11 3.05 -8.82
CA THR A 663 -5.41 3.62 -9.98
C THR A 663 -3.90 3.79 -9.76
N ILE A 664 -3.34 3.22 -8.69
CA ILE A 664 -1.90 3.20 -8.44
C ILE A 664 -1.20 2.44 -9.58
N GLY A 665 -0.24 3.09 -10.24
CA GLY A 665 0.56 2.52 -11.33
C GLY A 665 -0.19 2.29 -12.66
N ARG A 666 -1.41 2.83 -12.85
CA ARG A 666 -2.16 2.65 -14.12
C ARG A 666 -1.72 3.56 -15.26
N SER A 667 -1.14 4.70 -14.95
CA SER A 667 -0.67 5.70 -15.90
C SER A 667 0.63 6.31 -15.40
N GLU A 668 1.53 6.66 -16.31
CA GLU A 668 2.79 7.32 -15.92
C GLU A 668 2.57 8.79 -15.56
N PRO A 669 3.35 9.37 -14.63
CA PRO A 669 3.20 10.75 -14.20
C PRO A 669 3.98 11.77 -15.05
N TRP A 670 4.50 11.40 -16.22
CA TRP A 670 5.37 12.22 -17.08
C TRP A 670 5.07 11.97 -18.56
N ASP A 671 5.40 12.92 -19.44
CA ASP A 671 5.36 12.70 -20.90
C ASP A 671 6.64 12.01 -21.43
N VAL A 672 7.76 12.17 -20.72
CA VAL A 672 9.07 11.63 -21.08
C VAL A 672 9.68 10.97 -19.85
N LEU A 673 10.21 9.76 -20.00
CA LEU A 673 10.81 9.00 -18.90
C LEU A 673 11.98 9.79 -18.25
N PRO A 674 11.90 10.13 -16.95
CA PRO A 674 12.94 10.95 -16.30
C PRO A 674 14.30 10.25 -16.30
N PRO A 675 15.42 10.98 -16.36
CA PRO A 675 16.74 10.36 -16.53
C PRO A 675 17.13 9.38 -15.44
N LEU A 676 16.61 9.54 -14.21
CA LEU A 676 16.89 8.65 -13.09
C LEU A 676 16.21 7.27 -13.24
N ASN A 677 15.10 7.18 -14.00
CA ASN A 677 14.42 5.91 -14.30
C ASN A 677 15.18 5.04 -15.30
N HIS A 678 16.28 5.52 -15.90
CA HIS A 678 17.20 4.67 -16.66
C HIS A 678 18.09 3.80 -15.76
N ALA A 679 18.17 4.08 -14.45
CA ALA A 679 18.88 3.22 -13.51
C ALA A 679 18.13 1.89 -13.28
N PRO A 680 18.81 0.74 -13.05
CA PRO A 680 18.13 -0.55 -12.91
C PRO A 680 17.29 -0.60 -11.63
N TYR A 681 15.96 -0.50 -11.77
CA TYR A 681 15.00 -0.52 -10.65
C TYR A 681 13.80 -1.44 -10.92
N SER A 682 12.80 -1.00 -11.69
CA SER A 682 11.59 -1.77 -12.03
C SER A 682 11.12 -1.40 -13.44
N THR A 683 10.62 -2.40 -14.18
CA THR A 683 10.11 -2.23 -15.55
C THR A 683 8.58 -2.08 -15.63
N GLN A 684 7.84 -2.51 -14.60
CA GLN A 684 6.37 -2.47 -14.59
C GLN A 684 5.79 -1.24 -13.87
N ASN A 685 6.54 -0.66 -12.93
CA ASN A 685 6.11 0.52 -12.18
C ASN A 685 7.30 1.46 -11.92
N PRO A 686 7.82 2.14 -12.96
CA PRO A 686 8.93 3.07 -12.82
C PRO A 686 8.58 4.26 -11.90
N ALA A 687 7.32 4.69 -11.83
CA ALA A 687 6.86 5.77 -10.94
C ALA A 687 7.08 5.45 -9.44
N SER A 688 7.09 4.16 -9.05
CA SER A 688 7.38 3.74 -7.67
C SER A 688 8.81 4.01 -7.21
N LEU A 689 9.72 4.37 -8.13
CA LEU A 689 11.11 4.76 -7.82
C LEU A 689 11.19 5.94 -6.83
N TYR A 690 10.24 6.89 -6.90
CA TYR A 690 10.23 8.13 -6.13
C TYR A 690 9.42 7.96 -4.84
N LEU A 691 10.13 7.61 -3.76
CA LEU A 691 9.57 7.26 -2.45
C LEU A 691 9.67 8.46 -1.49
N PHE A 692 8.55 9.02 -1.05
CA PHE A 692 8.58 10.12 -0.05
C PHE A 692 9.27 9.68 1.26
N ASP A 693 10.23 10.45 1.77
CA ASP A 693 10.83 10.17 3.08
C ASP A 693 9.82 10.48 4.20
N PRO A 694 9.37 9.48 5.00
CA PRO A 694 8.41 9.70 6.07
C PRO A 694 8.89 10.73 7.11
N PHE A 695 10.20 10.90 7.29
CA PHE A 695 10.73 11.96 8.15
C PHE A 695 10.50 13.34 7.58
N HIS A 696 10.67 13.55 6.27
CA HIS A 696 10.42 14.84 5.65
C HIS A 696 8.91 15.14 5.66
N VAL A 697 8.06 14.22 5.19
CA VAL A 697 6.61 14.48 5.11
C VAL A 697 5.96 14.67 6.48
N LEU A 698 6.28 13.84 7.49
CA LEU A 698 5.68 13.96 8.81
C LEU A 698 6.41 14.99 9.70
N LYS A 699 7.73 14.86 9.87
CA LYS A 699 8.50 15.63 10.87
C LYS A 699 8.88 17.03 10.41
N TYR A 700 8.93 17.27 9.09
CA TYR A 700 9.21 18.58 8.50
C TYR A 700 8.03 19.15 7.69
N GLY A 701 6.98 18.36 7.43
CA GLY A 701 5.66 18.81 6.96
C GLY A 701 4.60 18.72 8.07
N LEU A 702 3.76 17.70 8.02
CA LEU A 702 2.48 17.58 8.74
C LEU A 702 2.52 17.93 10.23
N PHE A 703 3.54 17.52 11.00
CA PHE A 703 3.60 17.86 12.42
C PHE A 703 3.81 19.36 12.65
N ARG A 704 4.57 20.06 11.79
CA ARG A 704 4.71 21.53 11.89
C ARG A 704 3.41 22.25 11.58
N ASP A 705 2.68 21.77 10.57
CA ASP A 705 1.35 22.27 10.20
C ASP A 705 0.39 22.05 11.38
N CYS A 706 0.38 20.85 11.98
CA CYS A 706 -0.45 20.50 13.14
C CYS A 706 -0.11 21.32 14.39
N ILE A 707 1.17 21.45 14.76
CA ILE A 707 1.61 22.26 15.91
C ILE A 707 1.20 23.73 15.73
N GLY A 708 1.46 24.30 14.55
CA GLY A 708 1.09 25.69 14.25
C GLY A 708 -0.43 25.91 14.33
N SER A 709 -1.18 25.01 13.70
CA SER A 709 -2.66 24.97 13.74
C SER A 709 -3.19 24.89 15.17
N ILE A 710 -2.72 23.94 15.98
CA ILE A 710 -3.14 23.75 17.38
C ILE A 710 -2.83 25.00 18.22
N VAL A 711 -1.59 25.51 18.18
CA VAL A 711 -1.20 26.66 19.01
C VAL A 711 -2.02 27.91 18.65
N VAL A 712 -2.21 28.20 17.36
CA VAL A 712 -3.03 29.35 16.92
C VAL A 712 -4.52 29.14 17.23
N ARG A 713 -5.05 27.92 17.12
CA ARG A 713 -6.44 27.60 17.47
C ARG A 713 -6.68 27.72 18.98
N LEU A 714 -5.75 27.28 19.83
CA LEU A 714 -5.78 27.51 21.28
C LEU A 714 -5.68 29.01 21.65
N CYS A 715 -4.90 29.80 20.90
CA CYS A 715 -4.90 31.27 21.01
C CYS A 715 -6.25 31.90 20.59
N ALA A 716 -6.94 31.37 19.59
CA ALA A 716 -8.28 31.84 19.20
C ALA A 716 -9.31 31.50 20.29
N MET A 717 -9.27 30.27 20.81
CA MET A 717 -10.13 29.74 21.89
C MET A 717 -9.77 30.27 23.30
N LYS A 718 -8.91 31.30 23.40
CA LYS A 718 -8.57 32.02 24.64
C LYS A 718 -7.93 31.13 25.74
N TYR A 719 -7.33 29.99 25.40
CA TYR A 719 -6.73 29.08 26.40
C TYR A 719 -5.42 29.58 27.02
N PHE A 720 -4.75 30.53 26.36
CA PHE A 720 -3.58 31.24 26.89
C PHE A 720 -3.93 32.59 27.55
N ASP A 721 -5.18 32.85 27.90
CA ASP A 721 -5.57 34.00 28.73
C ASP A 721 -5.82 33.51 30.16
N PHE A 722 -5.05 34.04 31.11
CA PHE A 722 -5.00 33.59 32.51
C PHE A 722 -5.67 34.57 33.47
N GLU A 723 -5.49 35.88 33.26
CA GLU A 723 -6.18 36.95 34.00
C GLU A 723 -7.09 37.75 33.07
N ASP A 724 -8.18 38.34 33.57
CA ASP A 724 -9.03 39.24 32.76
C ASP A 724 -8.31 40.50 32.25
N ARG A 725 -7.20 40.84 32.91
CA ARG A 725 -6.27 41.94 32.56
C ARG A 725 -5.25 41.56 31.48
N ASP A 726 -5.16 40.29 31.06
CA ASP A 726 -4.24 39.87 30.01
C ASP A 726 -4.49 40.64 28.70
N LEU A 727 -3.41 41.05 28.02
CA LEU A 727 -3.50 41.59 26.67
C LEU A 727 -4.09 40.52 25.73
N LYS A 728 -5.23 40.82 25.10
CA LYS A 728 -6.09 39.85 24.38
C LYS A 728 -5.71 39.63 22.91
N GLY A 729 -4.61 40.24 22.46
CA GLY A 729 -4.08 40.10 21.10
C GLY A 729 -3.32 38.78 20.85
N ILE A 730 -3.18 38.39 19.57
CA ILE A 730 -2.51 37.15 19.19
C ILE A 730 -1.00 37.16 19.51
N GLU A 731 -0.28 38.26 19.34
CA GLU A 731 1.14 38.37 19.76
C GLU A 731 1.34 38.08 21.26
N PRO A 732 0.64 38.75 22.21
CA PRO A 732 0.64 38.38 23.63
C PRO A 732 0.30 36.91 23.90
N ARG A 733 -0.74 36.35 23.26
CA ARG A 733 -1.11 34.93 23.43
C ARG A 733 -0.02 33.98 22.96
N LEU A 734 0.62 34.25 21.81
CA LEU A 734 1.78 33.47 21.33
C LEU A 734 2.98 33.59 22.28
N GLN A 735 3.20 34.76 22.89
CA GLN A 735 4.24 34.94 23.90
C GLN A 735 3.94 34.14 25.18
N ARG A 736 2.68 34.14 25.67
CA ARG A 736 2.24 33.33 26.82
C ARG A 736 2.32 31.82 26.53
N ALA A 737 1.90 31.39 25.34
CA ALA A 737 2.05 30.01 24.87
C ALA A 737 3.52 29.56 24.83
N TYR A 738 4.43 30.42 24.36
CA TYR A 738 5.86 30.12 24.38
C TYR A 738 6.43 30.05 25.81
N SER A 739 5.98 30.92 26.73
CA SER A 739 6.35 30.83 28.14
C SER A 739 5.92 29.49 28.76
N MET A 740 4.73 28.99 28.42
CA MET A 740 4.27 27.66 28.86
C MET A 740 5.13 26.52 28.30
N TYR A 741 5.45 26.54 27.00
CA TYR A 741 6.39 25.58 26.38
C TYR A 741 7.77 25.61 27.06
N LYS A 742 8.29 26.81 27.36
CA LYS A 742 9.56 27.00 28.06
C LYS A 742 9.54 26.45 29.49
N LEU A 743 8.46 26.69 30.24
CA LEU A 743 8.31 26.19 31.62
C LEU A 743 8.21 24.66 31.66
N TRP A 744 7.40 24.07 30.79
CA TRP A 744 7.32 22.62 30.61
C TRP A 744 8.70 22.02 30.27
N ALA A 745 9.41 22.60 29.29
CA ALA A 745 10.72 22.12 28.89
C ALA A 745 11.77 22.21 30.01
N LEU A 746 11.70 23.24 30.87
CA LEU A 746 12.57 23.37 32.04
C LEU A 746 12.28 22.29 33.10
N ALA A 747 11.00 22.00 33.38
CA ALA A 747 10.61 20.95 34.31
C ALA A 747 11.04 19.55 33.81
N GLU A 748 10.89 19.30 32.51
CA GLU A 748 11.26 18.04 31.83
C GLU A 748 12.77 17.90 31.50
N GLY A 749 13.60 18.86 31.93
CA GLY A 749 15.04 18.86 31.68
C GLY A 749 15.42 18.94 30.19
N LYS A 750 14.55 19.46 29.32
CA LYS A 750 14.74 19.54 27.86
C LYS A 750 15.39 20.86 27.45
N ASN A 751 16.35 20.77 26.54
CA ASN A 751 17.04 21.93 25.98
C ASN A 751 16.35 22.41 24.70
N LEU A 752 15.90 23.67 24.67
CA LEU A 752 15.19 24.28 23.54
C LEU A 752 16.13 24.90 22.49
N THR A 753 15.77 24.79 21.21
CA THR A 753 16.45 25.52 20.11
C THR A 753 15.63 26.70 19.59
N LEU A 754 14.31 26.68 19.79
CA LEU A 754 13.43 27.82 19.51
C LEU A 754 13.54 28.87 20.63
N LYS A 755 13.34 30.16 20.30
CA LYS A 755 13.52 31.28 21.24
C LYS A 755 12.26 32.08 21.58
N LYS A 756 11.21 31.96 20.78
CA LYS A 756 9.87 32.56 20.94
C LYS A 756 8.90 31.99 19.90
N PHE A 757 7.60 32.13 20.12
CA PHE A 757 6.60 32.08 19.05
C PHE A 757 6.32 33.49 18.54
N THR A 758 6.10 33.65 17.23
CA THR A 758 5.68 34.90 16.57
C THR A 758 4.85 34.58 15.33
N LYS A 759 4.05 35.54 14.83
CA LYS A 759 3.38 35.43 13.51
C LYS A 759 4.33 34.93 12.41
N SER A 760 5.53 35.52 12.32
CA SER A 760 6.55 35.18 11.32
C SER A 760 7.14 33.77 11.43
N ASN A 761 7.16 33.11 12.61
CA ASN A 761 7.64 31.73 12.72
C ASN A 761 6.52 30.68 12.87
N MET A 762 5.28 31.11 13.09
CA MET A 762 4.05 30.34 12.91
C MET A 762 3.48 30.46 11.47
N ASN A 763 4.14 31.23 10.60
CA ASN A 763 3.72 31.58 9.24
C ASN A 763 2.24 32.02 9.18
N PHE A 764 1.81 32.77 10.18
CA PHE A 764 0.42 33.13 10.44
C PHE A 764 0.25 34.64 10.42
N GLU A 765 -0.53 35.17 9.48
CA GLU A 765 -0.78 36.61 9.35
C GLU A 765 -2.09 37.05 9.99
N LYS A 766 -3.18 36.35 9.66
CA LYS A 766 -4.58 36.65 10.06
C LYS A 766 -5.33 35.32 10.28
N TYR A 767 -6.44 35.33 11.02
CA TYR A 767 -7.27 34.14 11.26
C TYR A 767 -8.00 33.57 10.02
N SER A 768 -7.72 34.11 8.83
CA SER A 768 -8.08 33.56 7.51
C SER A 768 -6.91 32.82 6.82
N HIS A 769 -5.77 32.63 7.50
CA HIS A 769 -4.56 31.99 6.98
C HIS A 769 -4.14 30.81 7.87
N TYR A 770 -3.81 29.69 7.26
CA TYR A 770 -3.36 28.47 7.96
C TYR A 770 -1.97 28.63 8.59
N ALA A 771 -1.85 28.28 9.87
CA ALA A 771 -0.60 28.36 10.63
C ALA A 771 0.25 27.08 10.53
N TRP A 772 1.57 27.23 10.41
CA TRP A 772 2.54 26.13 10.47
C TRP A 772 3.87 26.60 11.07
N ILE A 773 4.48 25.83 11.98
CA ILE A 773 5.66 26.30 12.71
C ILE A 773 6.99 26.02 12.01
N ASN A 774 7.77 27.06 11.72
CA ASN A 774 9.13 26.95 11.18
C ASN A 774 10.15 26.65 12.30
N CYS A 775 10.15 25.41 12.78
CA CYS A 775 11.10 24.89 13.76
C CYS A 775 11.91 23.70 13.21
N LYS A 776 13.01 23.31 13.88
CA LYS A 776 13.73 22.07 13.54
C LYS A 776 12.86 20.84 13.82
N GLY A 777 13.08 19.72 13.12
CA GLY A 777 12.33 18.48 13.36
C GLY A 777 12.52 17.91 14.78
N SER A 778 13.68 18.14 15.40
CA SER A 778 13.90 17.83 16.83
C SER A 778 13.01 18.66 17.76
N GLU A 779 12.80 19.94 17.42
CA GLU A 779 11.91 20.84 18.14
C GLU A 779 10.44 20.46 17.93
N ALA A 780 10.06 20.01 16.73
CA ALA A 780 8.71 19.54 16.45
C ALA A 780 8.33 18.35 17.35
N SER A 781 9.25 17.41 17.60
CA SER A 781 9.02 16.33 18.57
C SER A 781 8.83 16.83 20.00
N LEU A 782 9.60 17.83 20.46
CA LEU A 782 9.42 18.44 21.79
C LEU A 782 8.09 19.20 21.90
N LEU A 783 7.68 19.91 20.84
CA LEU A 783 6.42 20.64 20.77
C LEU A 783 5.21 19.70 20.76
N LEU A 784 5.27 18.54 20.11
CA LEU A 784 4.24 17.50 20.24
C LEU A 784 4.16 16.97 21.67
N MET A 785 5.30 16.69 22.34
CA MET A 785 5.31 16.24 23.74
C MET A 785 4.68 17.28 24.68
N TRP A 786 5.03 18.56 24.50
CA TRP A 786 4.41 19.66 25.24
C TRP A 786 2.91 19.77 24.99
N LEU A 787 2.47 19.70 23.73
CA LEU A 787 1.04 19.75 23.39
C LEU A 787 0.27 18.56 23.97
N ALA A 788 0.83 17.35 24.01
CA ALA A 788 0.19 16.20 24.64
C ALA A 788 -0.05 16.42 26.15
N ALA A 789 0.95 16.93 26.86
CA ALA A 789 0.84 17.27 28.28
C ALA A 789 -0.16 18.42 28.50
N TYR A 790 -0.03 19.52 27.76
CA TYR A 790 -0.87 20.70 27.92
C TYR A 790 -2.34 20.45 27.54
N LEU A 791 -2.62 19.71 26.47
CA LEU A 791 -3.99 19.32 26.09
C LEU A 791 -4.61 18.33 27.07
N SER A 792 -3.82 17.55 27.80
CA SER A 792 -4.33 16.69 28.88
C SER A 792 -4.73 17.53 30.10
N LEU A 793 -3.85 18.44 30.55
CA LEU A 793 -4.15 19.40 31.60
C LEU A 793 -5.40 20.25 31.29
N LEU A 794 -5.58 20.69 30.03
CA LEU A 794 -6.78 21.43 29.60
C LEU A 794 -8.08 20.60 29.59
N LEU A 795 -8.01 19.27 29.62
CA LEU A 795 -9.16 18.36 29.70
C LEU A 795 -9.45 17.88 31.13
N GLU A 796 -8.52 18.10 32.06
CA GLU A 796 -8.69 17.86 33.51
C GLU A 796 -9.29 19.07 34.24
N GLN A 797 -9.29 20.24 33.58
CA GLN A 797 -9.82 21.50 34.12
C GLN A 797 -11.21 21.83 33.54
N PRO A 798 -12.03 22.66 34.22
CA PRO A 798 -13.31 23.14 33.69
C PRO A 798 -13.16 23.79 32.31
N ILE A 799 -13.87 23.23 31.31
CA ILE A 799 -13.71 23.60 29.91
C ILE A 799 -14.47 24.91 29.62
N LYS A 800 -13.75 25.94 29.12
CA LYS A 800 -14.27 27.32 28.94
C LYS A 800 -15.58 27.42 28.14
N GLU A 801 -15.80 26.58 27.13
CA GLU A 801 -17.04 26.52 26.33
C GLU A 801 -17.32 25.04 25.99
N GLN A 802 -18.55 24.52 26.17
CA GLN A 802 -18.85 23.09 26.07
C GLN A 802 -18.40 22.43 24.74
N TRP A 803 -18.50 23.16 23.63
CA TRP A 803 -18.12 22.67 22.30
C TRP A 803 -16.61 22.47 22.13
N HIS A 804 -15.76 23.12 22.94
CA HIS A 804 -14.31 22.93 22.93
C HIS A 804 -13.92 21.49 23.25
N THR A 805 -14.72 20.76 24.04
CA THR A 805 -14.45 19.39 24.52
C THR A 805 -14.05 18.44 23.40
N LYS A 806 -14.87 18.34 22.34
CA LYS A 806 -14.62 17.44 21.19
C LYS A 806 -13.37 17.85 20.41
N VAL A 807 -13.13 19.16 20.28
CA VAL A 807 -11.97 19.72 19.57
C VAL A 807 -10.67 19.43 20.34
N LEU A 808 -10.64 19.68 21.65
CA LEU A 808 -9.48 19.40 22.50
C LEU A 808 -9.16 17.90 22.59
N GLN A 809 -10.18 17.05 22.67
CA GLN A 809 -10.02 15.60 22.62
C GLN A 809 -9.40 15.14 21.29
N ALA A 810 -9.91 15.62 20.15
CA ALA A 810 -9.35 15.32 18.83
C ALA A 810 -7.93 15.85 18.66
N MET A 811 -7.60 17.05 19.16
CA MET A 811 -6.22 17.57 19.20
C MET A 811 -5.30 16.64 20.00
N ARG A 812 -5.71 16.23 21.22
CA ARG A 812 -4.91 15.34 22.06
C ARG A 812 -4.67 13.98 21.40
N GLN A 813 -5.72 13.37 20.84
CA GLN A 813 -5.62 12.10 20.11
C GLN A 813 -4.70 12.21 18.90
N THR A 814 -4.82 13.27 18.10
CA THR A 814 -3.96 13.54 16.94
C THR A 814 -2.49 13.63 17.37
N VAL A 815 -2.18 14.45 18.38
CA VAL A 815 -0.80 14.62 18.88
C VAL A 815 -0.24 13.31 19.44
N GLN A 816 -1.04 12.57 20.21
CA GLN A 816 -0.63 11.30 20.82
C GLN A 816 -0.36 10.19 19.77
N ALA A 817 -1.16 10.15 18.71
CA ALA A 817 -0.94 9.26 17.58
C ALA A 817 0.37 9.62 16.83
N GLY A 818 0.62 10.91 16.59
CA GLY A 818 1.87 11.40 15.99
C GLY A 818 3.12 11.07 16.82
N LEU A 819 3.04 11.22 18.15
CA LEU A 819 4.09 10.81 19.08
C LEU A 819 4.36 9.30 19.04
N THR A 820 3.30 8.50 18.99
CA THR A 820 3.38 7.02 18.92
C THR A 820 4.08 6.58 17.63
N PHE A 821 3.70 7.16 16.49
CA PHE A 821 4.31 6.90 15.18
C PHE A 821 5.83 7.20 15.20
N VAL A 822 6.21 8.41 15.62
CA VAL A 822 7.62 8.85 15.68
C VAL A 822 8.42 8.00 16.67
N GLY A 823 7.79 7.60 17.77
CA GLY A 823 8.37 6.68 18.75
C GLY A 823 8.75 5.34 18.11
N ILE A 824 7.85 4.72 17.34
CA ILE A 824 8.10 3.43 16.69
C ILE A 824 9.23 3.53 15.66
N MET A 825 9.18 4.54 14.78
CA MET A 825 10.21 4.78 13.75
C MET A 825 11.62 4.98 14.31
N HIS A 826 11.78 5.64 15.47
CA HIS A 826 13.10 5.82 16.09
C HIS A 826 13.57 4.64 16.96
N SER A 827 12.71 3.67 17.29
CA SER A 827 13.06 2.59 18.23
C SER A 827 13.38 1.23 17.59
N HIS A 828 12.90 0.92 16.38
CA HIS A 828 12.98 -0.42 15.80
C HIS A 828 14.15 -0.65 14.81
N GLY A 829 14.23 -1.84 14.22
CA GLY A 829 15.19 -2.18 13.16
C GLY A 829 14.74 -1.69 11.77
N LEU A 830 15.41 -2.16 10.72
CA LEU A 830 14.99 -1.99 9.32
C LEU A 830 13.67 -2.72 9.06
N TRP A 831 13.54 -3.92 9.62
CA TRP A 831 12.31 -4.71 9.61
C TRP A 831 11.56 -4.55 10.94
N LEU A 832 10.25 -4.34 10.86
CA LEU A 832 9.35 -4.23 12.01
C LEU A 832 8.69 -5.59 12.31
N PRO A 833 8.64 -6.04 13.57
CA PRO A 833 7.76 -7.14 13.98
C PRO A 833 6.29 -6.82 13.68
N ARG A 834 5.46 -7.82 13.36
CA ARG A 834 4.04 -7.67 12.94
C ARG A 834 3.26 -6.67 13.82
N GLY A 835 3.24 -6.88 15.14
CA GLY A 835 2.54 -5.99 16.07
C GLY A 835 3.09 -4.56 16.12
N CYS A 836 4.40 -4.37 15.90
CA CYS A 836 5.02 -3.04 15.83
C CYS A 836 4.73 -2.33 14.50
N ALA A 837 4.61 -3.08 13.39
CA ALA A 837 4.17 -2.55 12.11
C ALA A 837 2.69 -2.14 12.17
N GLN A 838 1.82 -2.98 12.76
CA GLN A 838 0.41 -2.67 12.98
C GLN A 838 0.24 -1.39 13.81
N LEU A 839 0.90 -1.29 14.98
CA LEU A 839 0.88 -0.08 15.81
C LEU A 839 1.45 1.17 15.11
N LEU A 840 2.37 1.03 14.16
CA LEU A 840 2.86 2.14 13.33
C LEU A 840 1.77 2.62 12.36
N ILE A 841 1.09 1.69 11.70
CA ILE A 841 0.00 1.97 10.75
C ILE A 841 -1.18 2.61 11.48
N ASP A 842 -1.60 2.04 12.62
CA ASP A 842 -2.72 2.55 13.42
C ASP A 842 -2.43 3.94 14.00
N ALA A 843 -1.20 4.20 14.43
CA ALA A 843 -0.76 5.53 14.85
C ALA A 843 -0.74 6.54 13.67
N GLY A 844 -0.34 6.10 12.47
CA GLY A 844 -0.39 6.92 11.26
C GLY A 844 -1.81 7.26 10.82
N LEU A 845 -2.69 6.25 10.79
CA LEU A 845 -4.11 6.39 10.45
C LEU A 845 -4.85 7.23 11.51
N GLY A 846 -4.59 7.00 12.80
CA GLY A 846 -5.16 7.79 13.90
C GLY A 846 -4.76 9.26 13.83
N TYR A 847 -3.49 9.56 13.53
CA TYR A 847 -3.03 10.91 13.27
C TYR A 847 -3.77 11.56 12.10
N MET A 848 -3.87 10.87 10.96
CA MET A 848 -4.50 11.41 9.75
C MET A 848 -6.01 11.59 9.90
N ARG A 849 -6.72 10.65 10.55
CA ARG A 849 -8.15 10.74 10.87
C ARG A 849 -8.43 11.92 11.82
N GLY A 850 -7.63 12.07 12.88
CA GLY A 850 -7.74 13.20 13.81
C GLY A 850 -7.45 14.55 13.18
N TYR A 851 -6.40 14.65 12.35
CA TYR A 851 -6.10 15.87 11.59
C TYR A 851 -7.23 16.24 10.61
N ASN A 852 -7.79 15.24 9.90
CA ASN A 852 -8.91 15.46 8.98
C ASN A 852 -10.19 15.92 9.70
N PHE A 853 -10.50 15.35 10.87
CA PHE A 853 -11.59 15.79 11.72
C PHE A 853 -11.41 17.27 12.15
N LEU A 854 -10.20 17.66 12.56
CA LEU A 854 -9.88 19.03 12.96
C LEU A 854 -9.94 20.02 11.78
N ALA A 855 -9.57 19.59 10.57
CA ALA A 855 -9.78 20.36 9.35
C ALA A 855 -11.27 20.53 9.02
N LYS A 856 -12.08 19.48 9.19
CA LYS A 856 -13.53 19.55 9.00
C LYS A 856 -14.24 20.45 10.04
N ASP A 857 -13.96 20.31 11.33
CA ASP A 857 -14.51 21.22 12.38
C ASP A 857 -14.18 22.70 12.09
N CYS A 858 -13.06 22.97 11.42
CA CYS A 858 -12.70 24.31 10.98
C CYS A 858 -13.51 24.79 9.78
N MET A 859 -13.72 23.94 8.76
CA MET A 859 -14.58 24.29 7.60
C MET A 859 -16.05 24.44 8.00
N ASP A 860 -16.60 23.49 8.75
CA ASP A 860 -18.00 23.46 9.23
C ASP A 860 -18.34 24.66 10.16
N ARG A 861 -17.33 25.44 10.57
CA ARG A 861 -17.44 26.65 11.41
C ARG A 861 -16.90 27.92 10.73
N GLU A 862 -16.63 27.90 9.43
CA GLU A 862 -16.13 29.04 8.65
C GLU A 862 -14.82 29.69 9.16
N VAL A 863 -13.94 28.91 9.80
CA VAL A 863 -12.73 29.39 10.49
C VAL A 863 -11.49 28.67 10.00
N THR A 864 -10.50 29.38 9.45
CA THR A 864 -9.25 28.71 9.02
C THR A 864 -8.42 28.34 10.26
N GLY A 865 -8.33 27.04 10.54
CA GLY A 865 -7.59 26.51 11.69
C GLY A 865 -6.58 25.43 11.32
N PHE A 866 -6.97 24.45 10.49
CA PHE A 866 -6.13 23.35 10.02
C PHE A 866 -6.21 23.24 8.49
N ARG A 867 -5.10 22.94 7.82
CA ARG A 867 -4.99 22.98 6.35
C ARG A 867 -5.26 21.63 5.72
N LEU A 868 -6.25 21.53 4.83
CA LEU A 868 -6.32 20.41 3.89
C LEU A 868 -5.14 20.47 2.90
N ARG A 869 -4.09 19.74 3.24
CA ARG A 869 -2.95 19.43 2.36
C ARG A 869 -2.87 17.92 2.22
N PHE A 870 -3.03 17.44 1.00
CA PHE A 870 -3.19 16.02 0.72
C PHE A 870 -1.85 15.29 0.88
N HIS A 871 -1.82 14.37 1.86
CA HIS A 871 -0.68 13.53 2.15
C HIS A 871 -1.11 12.05 2.25
N TRP A 872 -2.18 11.66 1.55
CA TRP A 872 -2.71 10.29 1.58
C TRP A 872 -1.74 9.25 0.97
N GLN A 873 -0.71 9.68 0.23
CA GLN A 873 0.40 8.81 -0.15
C GLN A 873 1.24 8.32 1.04
N ILE A 874 1.18 8.97 2.22
CA ILE A 874 1.72 8.37 3.46
C ILE A 874 0.97 7.07 3.77
N ILE A 875 -0.36 7.08 3.57
CA ILE A 875 -1.19 5.90 3.82
C ILE A 875 -1.01 4.85 2.72
N SER A 876 -0.76 5.22 1.44
CA SER A 876 -0.37 4.20 0.44
C SER A 876 1.02 3.61 0.72
N SER A 877 1.99 4.42 1.17
CA SER A 877 3.35 3.96 1.50
C SER A 877 3.37 3.08 2.76
N LEU A 878 2.60 3.45 3.79
CA LEU A 878 2.34 2.59 4.95
C LEU A 878 1.58 1.33 4.52
N LYS A 879 0.60 1.43 3.62
CA LYS A 879 -0.13 0.26 3.11
C LYS A 879 0.75 -0.68 2.28
N ALA A 880 1.69 -0.17 1.49
CA ALA A 880 2.63 -0.97 0.70
C ALA A 880 3.57 -1.78 1.62
N GLY A 881 4.16 -1.13 2.64
CA GLY A 881 4.90 -1.85 3.70
C GLY A 881 4.03 -2.81 4.50
N SER A 882 2.71 -2.58 4.54
CA SER A 882 1.74 -3.44 5.22
C SER A 882 1.17 -4.57 4.36
N ALA A 883 1.48 -4.67 3.06
CA ALA A 883 1.01 -5.80 2.24
C ALA A 883 1.48 -7.15 2.84
N ALA A 884 2.64 -7.13 3.53
CA ALA A 884 3.20 -8.25 4.30
C ALA A 884 2.53 -8.51 5.67
N ALA A 885 1.51 -7.73 6.06
CA ALA A 885 0.90 -7.76 7.39
C ALA A 885 -0.65 -7.67 7.41
N LEU A 886 -1.26 -6.95 6.45
CA LEU A 886 -2.70 -6.70 6.35
C LEU A 886 -3.51 -7.82 5.67
N GLN A 887 -2.90 -8.96 5.31
CA GLN A 887 -3.63 -10.11 4.75
C GLN A 887 -4.60 -10.80 5.75
N ASN A 888 -4.89 -10.15 6.90
CA ASN A 888 -5.83 -10.59 7.95
C ASN A 888 -6.34 -9.41 8.81
N ALA A 889 -6.65 -8.26 8.20
CA ALA A 889 -7.24 -7.11 8.91
C ALA A 889 -8.37 -6.46 8.09
N SER A 890 -9.55 -7.07 8.13
CA SER A 890 -10.79 -6.50 7.62
C SER A 890 -11.16 -5.22 8.37
N GLY A 891 -11.37 -4.13 7.63
CA GLY A 891 -11.94 -2.91 8.20
C GLY A 891 -13.41 -3.10 8.50
N VAL A 892 -13.74 -3.40 9.76
CA VAL A 892 -15.12 -3.61 10.23
C VAL A 892 -15.99 -2.41 9.87
N ARG A 893 -17.01 -2.64 9.05
CA ARG A 893 -18.08 -1.67 8.76
C ARG A 893 -19.38 -2.19 9.35
N SER A 894 -19.99 -1.39 10.23
CA SER A 894 -21.35 -1.48 10.79
C SER A 894 -22.11 -2.77 10.45
N GLU A 895 -22.26 -3.63 11.44
CA GLU A 895 -22.78 -4.99 11.31
C GLU A 895 -24.25 -5.06 10.83
N LYS A 896 -24.69 -6.27 10.49
CA LYS A 896 -26.05 -6.60 10.01
C LYS A 896 -26.54 -7.89 10.68
N LYS A 897 -27.62 -7.82 11.45
CA LYS A 897 -28.19 -8.97 12.15
C LYS A 897 -29.28 -9.67 11.35
N TRP A 898 -29.23 -10.99 11.37
CA TRP A 898 -30.21 -11.89 10.80
C TRP A 898 -30.69 -12.83 11.89
N ALA A 899 -32.01 -12.90 12.09
CA ALA A 899 -32.61 -13.80 13.07
C ALA A 899 -33.52 -14.80 12.37
N TYR A 900 -33.20 -16.08 12.49
CA TYR A 900 -34.14 -17.15 12.16
C TYR A 900 -35.14 -17.34 13.31
N ILE A 901 -36.43 -17.43 12.98
CA ILE A 901 -37.54 -17.57 13.93
C ILE A 901 -38.47 -18.66 13.42
N GLY A 902 -39.09 -19.46 14.30
CA GLY A 902 -39.96 -20.58 13.92
C GLY A 902 -39.21 -21.91 13.82
N LYS A 903 -39.72 -22.86 13.02
CA LYS A 903 -39.12 -24.19 12.83
C LYS A 903 -38.91 -24.51 11.34
N MET A 904 -37.84 -25.22 11.02
CA MET A 904 -37.62 -25.73 9.65
C MET A 904 -38.76 -26.68 9.27
N GLN A 905 -39.33 -26.48 8.08
CA GLN A 905 -40.45 -27.28 7.57
C GLN A 905 -39.95 -28.59 6.92
N PRO A 906 -40.78 -29.64 6.82
CA PRO A 906 -40.40 -30.87 6.13
C PRO A 906 -39.90 -30.62 4.72
N GLY A 907 -38.74 -31.19 4.36
CA GLY A 907 -38.10 -30.99 3.05
C GLY A 907 -37.16 -29.79 2.97
N VAL A 908 -37.24 -28.83 3.90
CA VAL A 908 -36.38 -27.63 3.88
C VAL A 908 -35.07 -27.95 4.59
N THR A 909 -33.96 -27.85 3.85
CA THR A 909 -32.61 -28.14 4.35
C THR A 909 -31.92 -26.87 4.85
N LEU A 910 -30.80 -27.02 5.56
CA LEU A 910 -29.96 -25.87 5.94
C LEU A 910 -29.47 -25.07 4.72
N ARG A 911 -29.25 -25.74 3.59
CA ARG A 911 -28.85 -25.10 2.33
C ARG A 911 -29.98 -24.25 1.71
N ASP A 912 -31.25 -24.58 1.98
CA ASP A 912 -32.38 -23.74 1.60
C ASP A 912 -32.45 -22.48 2.47
N LEU A 913 -32.08 -22.55 3.75
CA LEU A 913 -31.93 -21.37 4.62
C LEU A 913 -30.81 -20.44 4.10
N VAL A 914 -29.68 -21.00 3.64
CA VAL A 914 -28.61 -20.22 2.97
C VAL A 914 -29.16 -19.43 1.78
N HIS A 915 -30.00 -20.04 0.94
CA HIS A 915 -30.62 -19.37 -0.21
C HIS A 915 -31.84 -18.49 0.19
N ALA A 916 -32.44 -18.70 1.36
CA ALA A 916 -33.48 -17.84 1.90
C ALA A 916 -32.95 -16.42 2.24
N ILE A 917 -31.68 -16.28 2.61
CA ILE A 917 -31.02 -14.99 2.87
C ILE A 917 -31.14 -14.02 1.67
N PRO A 918 -30.70 -14.35 0.43
CA PRO A 918 -30.97 -13.51 -0.74
C PRO A 918 -32.46 -13.41 -1.09
N TYR A 919 -33.24 -14.48 -0.97
CA TYR A 919 -34.67 -14.48 -1.31
C TYR A 919 -35.48 -13.45 -0.48
N TYR A 920 -35.34 -13.46 0.85
CA TYR A 920 -36.00 -12.47 1.71
C TYR A 920 -35.40 -11.06 1.55
N ALA A 921 -34.10 -10.93 1.29
CA ALA A 921 -33.50 -9.62 0.96
C ALA A 921 -34.09 -9.01 -0.33
N ILE A 922 -34.42 -9.83 -1.33
CA ILE A 922 -35.09 -9.40 -2.57
C ILE A 922 -36.54 -9.02 -2.28
N LYS A 923 -37.29 -9.85 -1.54
CA LYS A 923 -38.69 -9.52 -1.12
C LYS A 923 -38.79 -8.21 -0.37
N GLN A 924 -37.80 -7.87 0.46
CA GLN A 924 -37.74 -6.62 1.21
C GLN A 924 -37.12 -5.44 0.41
N GLY A 925 -36.71 -5.64 -0.85
CA GLY A 925 -36.12 -4.60 -1.71
C GLY A 925 -34.71 -4.15 -1.30
N LEU A 926 -34.05 -4.91 -0.43
CA LEU A 926 -32.71 -4.67 0.13
C LEU A 926 -31.59 -5.31 -0.72
N LEU A 927 -31.95 -6.26 -1.59
CA LEU A 927 -31.11 -6.85 -2.63
C LEU A 927 -31.84 -6.77 -3.98
N THR A 928 -31.10 -6.62 -5.08
CA THR A 928 -31.62 -6.73 -6.45
C THR A 928 -30.71 -7.61 -7.32
N VAL A 929 -31.28 -8.41 -8.21
CA VAL A 929 -30.51 -9.23 -9.17
C VAL A 929 -29.80 -8.36 -10.20
N GLU A 930 -30.53 -7.37 -10.77
CA GLU A 930 -30.03 -6.42 -11.78
C GLU A 930 -28.67 -5.81 -11.38
N LYS A 931 -27.69 -5.87 -12.31
CA LYS A 931 -26.31 -5.45 -12.07
C LYS A 931 -26.15 -3.93 -12.13
N LYS A 932 -26.87 -3.25 -13.03
CA LYS A 932 -26.82 -1.80 -13.25
C LYS A 932 -27.50 -1.06 -12.09
N GLY A 933 -26.69 -0.48 -11.20
CA GLY A 933 -27.19 0.19 -10.01
C GLY A 933 -27.63 -0.75 -8.89
N LYS A 934 -27.10 -1.99 -8.88
CA LYS A 934 -27.45 -3.07 -7.95
C LYS A 934 -27.54 -2.61 -6.50
N LYS A 935 -28.72 -2.77 -5.89
CA LYS A 935 -28.87 -2.72 -4.43
C LYS A 935 -28.32 -4.03 -3.86
N ASN A 936 -27.43 -3.91 -2.88
CA ASN A 936 -26.98 -5.04 -2.07
C ASN A 936 -26.70 -4.51 -0.65
N ILE A 937 -27.56 -4.89 0.29
CA ILE A 937 -27.50 -4.44 1.69
C ILE A 937 -26.29 -5.01 2.47
N PHE A 938 -25.74 -6.14 2.02
CA PHE A 938 -24.62 -6.88 2.62
C PHE A 938 -23.25 -6.32 2.20
N ASN A 939 -23.17 -5.70 1.01
CA ASN A 939 -21.92 -5.37 0.32
C ASN A 939 -20.90 -4.62 1.21
N GLY A 940 -19.79 -5.30 1.52
CA GLY A 940 -18.69 -4.76 2.32
C GLY A 940 -19.00 -4.55 3.80
N ARG A 941 -19.96 -5.30 4.38
CA ARG A 941 -20.32 -5.31 5.82
C ARG A 941 -20.12 -6.70 6.41
N ILE A 942 -20.17 -6.81 7.74
CA ILE A 942 -20.26 -8.13 8.41
C ILE A 942 -21.72 -8.62 8.35
N LEU A 943 -21.88 -9.91 8.05
CA LEU A 943 -23.13 -10.66 8.19
C LEU A 943 -23.14 -11.35 9.57
N GLU A 944 -24.12 -11.06 10.42
CA GLU A 944 -24.29 -11.74 11.72
C GLU A 944 -25.58 -12.57 11.71
N ILE A 945 -25.49 -13.82 12.16
CA ILE A 945 -26.58 -14.80 12.10
C ILE A 945 -26.91 -15.32 13.50
N GLU A 946 -28.19 -15.29 13.87
CA GLU A 946 -28.77 -15.79 15.12
C GLU A 946 -30.02 -16.63 14.86
N GLY A 947 -30.53 -17.28 15.92
CA GLY A 947 -31.75 -18.11 15.89
C GLY A 947 -31.50 -19.61 15.72
N LEU A 948 -30.27 -20.02 15.39
CA LEU A 948 -29.88 -21.42 15.17
C LEU A 948 -28.67 -21.82 16.05
N PRO A 949 -28.75 -21.71 17.39
CA PRO A 949 -27.60 -21.90 18.26
C PRO A 949 -27.11 -23.34 18.34
N ASP A 950 -27.96 -24.31 18.07
CA ASP A 950 -27.69 -25.74 18.26
C ASP A 950 -27.13 -26.46 17.01
N LEU A 951 -26.74 -25.69 15.99
CA LEU A 951 -26.06 -26.22 14.80
C LEU A 951 -24.63 -26.67 15.13
N LYS A 952 -24.22 -27.81 14.58
CA LYS A 952 -22.81 -28.24 14.58
C LYS A 952 -21.94 -27.24 13.81
N CYS A 953 -20.67 -27.14 14.14
CA CYS A 953 -19.78 -26.17 13.47
C CYS A 953 -19.67 -26.38 11.95
N GLU A 954 -19.80 -27.61 11.46
CA GLU A 954 -19.84 -27.95 10.02
C GLU A 954 -21.13 -27.47 9.34
N GLN A 955 -22.27 -27.53 10.03
CA GLN A 955 -23.54 -26.96 9.56
C GLN A 955 -23.47 -25.43 9.55
N ALA A 956 -22.98 -24.84 10.65
CA ALA A 956 -22.77 -23.40 10.77
C ALA A 956 -21.83 -22.84 9.68
N PHE A 957 -20.91 -23.66 9.17
CA PHE A 957 -20.04 -23.29 8.07
C PHE A 957 -20.82 -23.00 6.78
N GLU A 958 -21.86 -23.78 6.43
CA GLU A 958 -22.70 -23.58 5.23
C GLU A 958 -23.30 -22.16 5.18
N LEU A 959 -23.78 -21.65 6.32
CA LEU A 959 -24.28 -20.28 6.46
C LEU A 959 -23.18 -19.22 6.37
N SER A 960 -21.97 -19.54 6.84
CA SER A 960 -20.85 -18.60 6.88
C SER A 960 -20.07 -18.46 5.56
N ASP A 961 -19.91 -19.55 4.79
CA ASP A 961 -19.14 -19.58 3.54
C ASP A 961 -19.86 -18.78 2.45
N ALA A 962 -21.16 -19.04 2.28
CA ALA A 962 -22.04 -18.35 1.35
C ALA A 962 -22.21 -16.83 1.62
N SER A 963 -21.70 -16.31 2.74
CA SER A 963 -21.59 -14.87 2.98
C SER A 963 -20.71 -14.16 1.93
N ALA A 964 -19.74 -14.88 1.35
CA ALA A 964 -18.89 -14.39 0.29
C ALA A 964 -19.70 -14.02 -0.97
N GLU A 965 -20.69 -14.84 -1.35
CA GLU A 965 -21.60 -14.59 -2.48
C GLU A 965 -22.52 -13.40 -2.21
N ARG A 966 -22.85 -13.12 -0.95
CA ARG A 966 -23.54 -11.87 -0.56
C ARG A 966 -22.65 -10.63 -0.73
N SER A 967 -21.36 -10.80 -1.04
CA SER A 967 -20.32 -9.75 -1.01
C SER A 967 -20.10 -9.15 0.39
N ALA A 968 -20.29 -9.95 1.44
CA ALA A 968 -19.95 -9.55 2.80
C ALA A 968 -18.42 -9.39 2.97
N ALA A 969 -18.01 -8.59 3.95
CA ALA A 969 -16.61 -8.46 4.37
C ALA A 969 -16.18 -9.56 5.37
N GLY A 970 -17.14 -10.37 5.85
CA GLY A 970 -16.97 -11.46 6.80
C GLY A 970 -18.32 -11.88 7.36
N CYS A 971 -18.36 -13.01 8.09
CA CYS A 971 -19.56 -13.53 8.74
C CYS A 971 -19.27 -13.88 10.20
N THR A 972 -20.30 -13.84 11.04
CA THR A 972 -20.35 -14.47 12.36
C THR A 972 -21.70 -15.17 12.54
N ILE A 973 -21.73 -16.19 13.38
CA ILE A 973 -22.94 -16.94 13.73
C ILE A 973 -22.92 -17.30 15.22
N LYS A 974 -24.02 -17.03 15.93
CA LYS A 974 -24.14 -17.36 17.35
C LYS A 974 -24.48 -18.84 17.51
N LEU A 975 -23.53 -19.60 18.07
CA LEU A 975 -23.68 -21.00 18.44
C LEU A 975 -23.68 -21.17 19.97
N ASN A 976 -24.22 -22.30 20.43
CA ASN A 976 -24.08 -22.74 21.82
C ASN A 976 -22.64 -23.23 22.09
N GLU A 977 -22.26 -23.33 23.37
CA GLU A 977 -20.92 -23.81 23.71
C GLU A 977 -20.69 -25.28 23.35
N ASP A 978 -21.73 -26.12 23.42
CA ASP A 978 -21.58 -27.57 23.40
C ASP A 978 -21.28 -28.09 21.99
N SER A 979 -21.83 -27.47 20.96
CA SER A 979 -21.48 -27.72 19.56
C SER A 979 -20.03 -27.33 19.25
N VAL A 980 -19.51 -26.30 19.93
CA VAL A 980 -18.10 -25.89 19.84
C VAL A 980 -17.20 -26.86 20.63
N LYS A 981 -17.63 -27.34 21.81
CA LYS A 981 -16.89 -28.33 22.62
C LYS A 981 -16.74 -29.66 21.87
N GLU A 982 -17.81 -30.17 21.28
CA GLU A 982 -17.80 -31.39 20.45
C GLU A 982 -16.81 -31.25 19.29
N TYR A 983 -16.96 -30.21 18.48
CA TYR A 983 -16.10 -29.98 17.31
C TYR A 983 -14.62 -29.80 17.70
N LEU A 984 -14.31 -29.10 18.80
CA LEU A 984 -12.94 -28.95 19.29
C LEU A 984 -12.36 -30.26 19.86
N THR A 985 -13.18 -31.11 20.48
CA THR A 985 -12.75 -32.41 21.00
C THR A 985 -12.35 -33.35 19.85
N SER A 986 -13.20 -33.44 18.82
CA SER A 986 -12.89 -34.14 17.56
C SER A 986 -11.61 -33.60 16.91
N ASN A 987 -11.48 -32.28 16.77
CA ASN A 987 -10.31 -31.65 16.16
C ASN A 987 -9.01 -31.83 16.95
N ILE A 988 -9.03 -31.94 18.29
CA ILE A 988 -7.84 -32.28 19.09
C ILE A 988 -7.31 -33.66 18.71
N THR A 989 -8.19 -34.65 18.56
CA THR A 989 -7.81 -36.01 18.14
C THR A 989 -7.28 -36.01 16.72
N LEU A 990 -7.93 -35.30 15.79
CA LEU A 990 -7.47 -35.14 14.41
C LEU A 990 -6.06 -34.49 14.34
N LEU A 991 -5.81 -33.41 15.09
CA LEU A 991 -4.51 -32.73 15.07
C LEU A 991 -3.40 -33.57 15.70
N LYS A 992 -3.69 -34.36 16.74
CA LYS A 992 -2.75 -35.35 17.29
C LYS A 992 -2.48 -36.47 16.28
N TRP A 993 -3.52 -36.99 15.62
CA TRP A 993 -3.38 -37.95 14.52
C TRP A 993 -2.49 -37.39 13.40
N MET A 994 -2.67 -36.13 12.97
CA MET A 994 -1.80 -35.49 11.96
C MET A 994 -0.32 -35.43 12.40
N ILE A 995 -0.03 -35.21 13.68
CA ILE A 995 1.36 -35.28 14.19
C ILE A 995 1.90 -36.72 14.06
N SER A 996 1.10 -37.74 14.41
CA SER A 996 1.52 -39.14 14.29
C SER A 996 1.71 -39.62 12.83
N GLU A 997 0.97 -39.05 11.89
CA GLU A 997 1.12 -39.30 10.44
C GLU A 997 2.23 -38.44 9.78
N GLY A 998 3.00 -37.68 10.56
CA GLY A 998 4.17 -36.94 10.08
C GLY A 998 3.88 -35.63 9.33
N TYR A 999 2.73 -34.99 9.56
CA TYR A 999 2.43 -33.68 8.96
C TYR A 999 3.42 -32.60 9.41
N SER A 1000 3.65 -31.60 8.53
CA SER A 1000 4.71 -30.60 8.69
C SER A 1000 4.46 -29.61 9.84
N ASP A 1001 5.55 -29.19 10.49
CA ASP A 1001 5.58 -28.39 11.72
C ASP A 1001 4.69 -28.94 12.86
N PRO A 1002 5.03 -30.11 13.43
CA PRO A 1002 4.29 -30.69 14.55
C PRO A 1002 4.30 -29.80 15.80
N ARG A 1003 5.27 -28.88 15.95
CA ARG A 1003 5.27 -27.89 17.05
C ARG A 1003 4.16 -26.85 16.89
N THR A 1004 3.77 -26.50 15.66
CA THR A 1004 2.61 -25.65 15.41
C THR A 1004 1.29 -26.38 15.59
N LEU A 1005 1.21 -27.66 15.22
CA LEU A 1005 0.05 -28.51 15.50
C LEU A 1005 -0.14 -28.70 17.01
N ALA A 1006 0.91 -29.10 17.75
CA ALA A 1006 0.86 -29.29 19.21
C ALA A 1006 0.48 -27.99 19.94
N ARG A 1007 1.06 -26.84 19.54
CA ARG A 1007 0.72 -25.52 20.08
C ARG A 1007 -0.71 -25.08 19.77
N ARG A 1008 -1.36 -25.65 18.74
CA ARG A 1008 -2.81 -25.45 18.48
C ARG A 1008 -3.63 -26.36 19.39
N VAL A 1009 -3.28 -27.64 19.49
CA VAL A 1009 -3.89 -28.63 20.39
C VAL A 1009 -3.96 -28.12 21.83
N THR A 1010 -2.84 -27.70 22.42
CA THR A 1010 -2.80 -27.17 23.80
C THR A 1010 -3.64 -25.91 24.00
N LYS A 1011 -3.89 -25.12 22.94
CA LYS A 1011 -4.80 -23.97 22.99
C LYS A 1011 -6.28 -24.36 22.90
N MET A 1012 -6.60 -25.47 22.24
CA MET A 1012 -7.96 -26.02 22.19
C MET A 1012 -8.29 -26.72 23.51
N GLU A 1013 -7.37 -27.56 24.02
CA GLU A 1013 -7.46 -28.20 25.34
C GLU A 1013 -7.69 -27.15 26.44
N LYS A 1014 -6.88 -26.09 26.47
CA LYS A 1014 -7.06 -24.97 27.41
C LYS A 1014 -8.37 -24.18 27.26
N TRP A 1015 -9.00 -24.18 26.08
CA TRP A 1015 -10.33 -23.59 25.95
C TRP A 1015 -11.40 -24.53 26.51
N LEU A 1016 -11.26 -25.86 26.33
CA LEU A 1016 -12.17 -26.85 26.93
C LEU A 1016 -12.07 -26.89 28.47
N GLU A 1017 -10.91 -26.56 29.06
CA GLU A 1017 -10.73 -26.35 30.51
C GLU A 1017 -11.55 -25.18 31.08
N SER A 1018 -11.91 -24.19 30.26
CA SER A 1018 -12.61 -22.96 30.67
C SER A 1018 -13.36 -22.36 29.48
N PRO A 1019 -14.43 -23.06 29.01
CA PRO A 1019 -15.15 -22.68 27.80
C PRO A 1019 -15.77 -21.30 28.01
N THR A 1020 -15.55 -20.42 27.03
CA THR A 1020 -16.05 -19.06 27.02
C THR A 1020 -16.27 -18.62 25.58
N LEU A 1021 -17.49 -18.19 25.27
CA LEU A 1021 -17.86 -17.54 24.01
C LEU A 1021 -18.14 -16.05 24.26
N MET A 1022 -17.98 -15.25 23.21
CA MET A 1022 -18.47 -13.86 23.21
C MET A 1022 -19.90 -13.84 22.68
N GLU A 1023 -20.76 -13.02 23.29
CA GLU A 1023 -22.09 -12.69 22.78
C GLU A 1023 -22.16 -11.23 22.34
N ALA A 1024 -23.10 -10.90 21.46
CA ALA A 1024 -23.42 -9.51 21.13
C ALA A 1024 -24.13 -8.83 22.32
N ASP A 1025 -23.82 -7.55 22.56
CA ASP A 1025 -24.55 -6.73 23.51
C ASP A 1025 -26.03 -6.59 23.10
N LYS A 1026 -26.94 -6.56 24.08
CA LYS A 1026 -28.40 -6.44 23.82
C LYS A 1026 -28.79 -5.18 23.05
N GLU A 1027 -27.98 -4.12 23.20
CA GLU A 1027 -28.18 -2.80 22.58
C GLU A 1027 -27.29 -2.61 21.32
N ALA A 1028 -26.84 -3.69 20.67
CA ALA A 1028 -25.98 -3.61 19.49
C ALA A 1028 -26.69 -2.94 18.29
N GLU A 1029 -26.10 -1.86 17.76
CA GLU A 1029 -26.67 -1.08 16.65
C GLU A 1029 -26.38 -1.71 15.27
N TYR A 1030 -27.34 -2.46 14.75
CA TYR A 1030 -27.27 -3.03 13.41
C TYR A 1030 -27.72 -2.05 12.32
N ALA A 1031 -26.95 -1.95 11.24
CA ALA A 1031 -27.29 -1.06 10.12
C ALA A 1031 -28.53 -1.53 9.32
N ALA A 1032 -29.04 -2.73 9.59
CA ALA A 1032 -30.39 -3.24 9.35
C ALA A 1032 -30.49 -4.59 10.08
N VAL A 1033 -31.71 -4.98 10.46
CA VAL A 1033 -32.07 -6.32 10.94
C VAL A 1033 -33.01 -6.94 9.93
N ILE A 1034 -32.84 -8.23 9.63
CA ILE A 1034 -33.70 -8.97 8.70
C ILE A 1034 -34.08 -10.31 9.36
N ASP A 1035 -35.35 -10.43 9.72
CA ASP A 1035 -35.90 -11.64 10.32
C ASP A 1035 -36.38 -12.60 9.22
N ILE A 1036 -36.04 -13.89 9.34
CA ILE A 1036 -36.51 -14.96 8.46
C ILE A 1036 -37.41 -15.89 9.28
N ASN A 1037 -38.70 -15.90 8.94
CA ASN A 1037 -39.64 -16.86 9.50
C ASN A 1037 -39.52 -18.21 8.78
N LEU A 1038 -39.04 -19.22 9.49
CA LEU A 1038 -38.91 -20.59 9.01
C LEU A 1038 -40.28 -21.26 8.81
N ASP A 1039 -41.31 -20.87 9.55
CA ASP A 1039 -42.67 -21.42 9.40
C ASP A 1039 -43.37 -20.95 8.10
N GLU A 1040 -42.82 -19.91 7.44
CA GLU A 1040 -43.23 -19.43 6.11
C GLU A 1040 -42.47 -20.10 4.96
N LEU A 1041 -41.29 -20.70 5.24
CA LEU A 1041 -40.45 -21.35 4.24
C LEU A 1041 -40.88 -22.81 4.06
N LYS A 1042 -41.72 -23.09 3.05
CA LYS A 1042 -42.46 -24.36 2.89
C LYS A 1042 -42.00 -25.25 1.71
N GLU A 1043 -40.96 -24.82 1.00
CA GLU A 1043 -40.40 -25.53 -0.14
C GLU A 1043 -38.91 -25.15 -0.32
N PRO A 1044 -38.12 -25.94 -1.07
CA PRO A 1044 -36.72 -25.62 -1.35
C PRO A 1044 -36.52 -24.30 -2.10
N VAL A 1045 -35.35 -23.70 -1.91
CA VAL A 1045 -34.94 -22.43 -2.54
C VAL A 1045 -33.62 -22.66 -3.28
N LEU A 1046 -33.57 -22.22 -4.54
CA LEU A 1046 -32.43 -22.43 -5.43
C LEU A 1046 -31.97 -21.08 -5.99
N CYS A 1047 -30.67 -20.91 -6.21
CA CYS A 1047 -30.18 -19.80 -7.04
C CYS A 1047 -30.25 -20.18 -8.52
N CYS A 1048 -30.93 -19.35 -9.31
CA CYS A 1048 -31.11 -19.54 -10.74
C CYS A 1048 -29.78 -19.38 -11.52
N PRO A 1049 -29.67 -19.93 -12.74
CA PRO A 1049 -28.44 -19.88 -13.53
C PRO A 1049 -27.80 -18.51 -13.65
N ASN A 1050 -26.47 -18.47 -13.55
CA ASN A 1050 -25.61 -17.32 -13.79
C ASN A 1050 -25.61 -16.21 -12.71
N ASP A 1051 -26.43 -16.27 -11.66
CA ASP A 1051 -26.33 -15.34 -10.51
C ASP A 1051 -26.64 -16.01 -9.15
N PRO A 1052 -25.71 -16.06 -8.18
CA PRO A 1052 -25.98 -16.60 -6.84
C PRO A 1052 -26.86 -15.67 -5.98
N ASP A 1053 -27.25 -14.50 -6.51
CA ASP A 1053 -28.27 -13.63 -5.95
C ASP A 1053 -29.70 -13.94 -6.42
N ASP A 1054 -29.88 -14.63 -7.56
CA ASP A 1054 -31.21 -14.85 -8.15
C ASP A 1054 -31.93 -16.06 -7.51
N ALA A 1055 -32.13 -15.98 -6.20
CA ALA A 1055 -32.80 -16.99 -5.40
C ALA A 1055 -34.31 -16.99 -5.64
N LYS A 1056 -34.87 -18.16 -5.92
CA LYS A 1056 -36.31 -18.43 -6.11
C LYS A 1056 -36.69 -19.77 -5.50
N THR A 1057 -37.97 -19.96 -5.19
CA THR A 1057 -38.46 -21.28 -4.76
C THR A 1057 -38.52 -22.28 -5.91
N LEU A 1058 -38.61 -23.57 -5.57
CA LEU A 1058 -38.79 -24.65 -6.53
C LEU A 1058 -40.05 -24.45 -7.41
N THR A 1059 -41.16 -23.99 -6.82
CA THR A 1059 -42.40 -23.66 -7.55
C THR A 1059 -42.26 -22.40 -8.45
N GLU A 1060 -41.51 -21.39 -8.01
CA GLU A 1060 -41.23 -20.18 -8.83
C GLU A 1060 -40.33 -20.47 -10.05
N ILE A 1061 -39.53 -21.54 -10.02
CA ILE A 1061 -38.68 -21.99 -11.13
C ILE A 1061 -39.41 -22.98 -12.04
N GLY A 1062 -40.17 -23.91 -11.46
CA GLY A 1062 -40.80 -25.01 -12.20
C GLY A 1062 -39.82 -26.07 -12.69
N THR A 1063 -40.27 -26.91 -13.63
CA THR A 1063 -39.47 -28.05 -14.13
C THR A 1063 -38.53 -27.65 -15.26
N ALA A 1064 -37.23 -27.55 -14.97
CA ALA A 1064 -36.16 -27.45 -15.98
C ALA A 1064 -35.49 -28.82 -16.19
N GLY A 1065 -35.15 -29.18 -17.43
CA GLY A 1065 -34.36 -30.38 -17.74
C GLY A 1065 -32.90 -30.23 -17.27
N ILE A 1066 -32.30 -31.31 -16.80
CA ILE A 1066 -30.95 -31.32 -16.21
C ILE A 1066 -30.08 -32.37 -16.92
N ASP A 1067 -28.90 -31.98 -17.36
CA ASP A 1067 -27.96 -32.84 -18.08
C ASP A 1067 -26.90 -33.45 -17.14
N GLU A 1068 -26.37 -32.64 -16.21
CA GLU A 1068 -25.35 -33.05 -15.24
C GLU A 1068 -25.72 -32.61 -13.82
N VAL A 1069 -25.23 -33.32 -12.80
CA VAL A 1069 -25.44 -32.97 -11.38
C VAL A 1069 -24.12 -33.07 -10.62
N PHE A 1070 -23.81 -32.10 -9.78
CA PHE A 1070 -22.59 -32.06 -8.98
C PHE A 1070 -22.90 -31.96 -7.48
N ILE A 1071 -22.58 -33.03 -6.75
CA ILE A 1071 -22.64 -33.08 -5.28
C ILE A 1071 -21.20 -33.08 -4.77
N GLY A 1072 -20.71 -31.88 -4.46
CA GLY A 1072 -19.38 -31.66 -3.88
C GLY A 1072 -19.01 -30.19 -3.74
N SER A 1073 -18.48 -29.81 -2.58
CA SER A 1073 -17.67 -28.61 -2.34
C SER A 1073 -17.39 -28.44 -0.83
N CYS A 1074 -16.77 -27.33 -0.44
CA CYS A 1074 -16.72 -26.85 0.95
C CYS A 1074 -18.11 -26.65 1.61
N MET A 1075 -19.19 -26.50 0.83
CA MET A 1075 -20.58 -26.46 1.33
C MET A 1075 -21.17 -27.85 1.64
N THR A 1076 -20.35 -28.90 1.69
CA THR A 1076 -20.80 -30.27 1.95
C THR A 1076 -19.97 -30.93 3.04
N ASN A 1077 -20.60 -31.86 3.75
CA ASN A 1077 -20.05 -32.71 4.81
C ASN A 1077 -20.65 -34.12 4.64
N ILE A 1078 -20.12 -35.12 5.34
CA ILE A 1078 -20.52 -36.54 5.18
C ILE A 1078 -22.05 -36.80 5.18
N GLY A 1079 -22.84 -36.04 5.94
CA GLY A 1079 -24.29 -36.21 6.02
C GLY A 1079 -25.00 -35.98 4.68
N HIS A 1080 -24.58 -34.99 3.90
CA HIS A 1080 -25.08 -34.70 2.55
C HIS A 1080 -24.86 -35.88 1.59
N TYR A 1081 -23.72 -36.56 1.71
CA TYR A 1081 -23.40 -37.74 0.90
C TYR A 1081 -24.24 -38.95 1.29
N ARG A 1082 -24.44 -39.18 2.61
CA ARG A 1082 -25.35 -40.24 3.08
C ARG A 1082 -26.79 -40.00 2.63
N ALA A 1083 -27.27 -38.75 2.69
CA ALA A 1083 -28.60 -38.37 2.24
C ALA A 1083 -28.80 -38.64 0.73
N ALA A 1084 -27.88 -38.13 -0.10
CA ALA A 1084 -27.89 -38.38 -1.54
C ALA A 1084 -27.77 -39.88 -1.86
N GLY A 1085 -26.84 -40.60 -1.21
CA GLY A 1085 -26.67 -42.04 -1.36
C GLY A 1085 -27.91 -42.85 -0.95
N LYS A 1086 -28.62 -42.43 0.10
CA LYS A 1086 -29.85 -43.06 0.54
C LYS A 1086 -30.97 -42.89 -0.49
N MET A 1087 -31.14 -41.71 -1.08
CA MET A 1087 -32.06 -41.50 -2.22
C MET A 1087 -31.68 -42.35 -3.44
N LEU A 1088 -30.40 -42.30 -3.85
CA LEU A 1088 -29.88 -43.05 -5.00
C LEU A 1088 -29.97 -44.57 -4.82
N SER A 1089 -29.93 -45.08 -3.58
CA SER A 1089 -30.06 -46.52 -3.30
C SER A 1089 -31.40 -47.12 -3.73
N GLN A 1090 -32.45 -46.28 -3.82
CA GLN A 1090 -33.80 -46.66 -4.26
C GLN A 1090 -33.95 -46.71 -5.79
N PHE A 1091 -32.94 -46.25 -6.55
CA PHE A 1091 -32.97 -46.27 -8.00
C PHE A 1091 -32.35 -47.56 -8.56
N ASP A 1092 -33.08 -48.26 -9.43
CA ASP A 1092 -32.64 -49.49 -10.10
C ASP A 1092 -32.29 -49.20 -11.57
N GLY A 1093 -31.05 -48.78 -11.79
CA GLY A 1093 -30.49 -48.51 -13.12
C GLY A 1093 -29.29 -47.57 -13.04
N GLN A 1094 -28.78 -47.17 -14.20
CA GLN A 1094 -27.87 -46.01 -14.32
C GLN A 1094 -28.69 -44.75 -14.58
N LEU A 1095 -28.24 -43.62 -14.02
CA LEU A 1095 -28.92 -42.33 -14.16
C LEU A 1095 -28.88 -41.83 -15.61
N SER A 1096 -29.92 -41.10 -16.03
CA SER A 1096 -29.92 -40.38 -17.31
C SER A 1096 -29.04 -39.12 -17.26
N THR A 1097 -28.90 -38.49 -16.08
CA THR A 1097 -27.98 -37.37 -15.86
C THR A 1097 -26.58 -37.87 -15.55
N ARG A 1098 -25.56 -37.09 -15.92
CA ARG A 1098 -24.21 -37.31 -15.43
C ARG A 1098 -24.05 -36.81 -13.99
N LEU A 1099 -24.16 -37.70 -13.02
CA LEU A 1099 -23.91 -37.39 -11.61
C LEU A 1099 -22.41 -37.43 -11.29
N TRP A 1100 -21.92 -36.40 -10.61
CA TRP A 1100 -20.56 -36.26 -10.09
C TRP A 1100 -20.59 -36.17 -8.56
N ILE A 1101 -19.77 -36.97 -7.88
CA ILE A 1101 -19.62 -37.01 -6.41
C ILE A 1101 -18.18 -36.65 -6.05
N ALA A 1102 -17.97 -35.63 -5.21
CA ALA A 1102 -16.61 -35.19 -4.84
C ALA A 1102 -16.53 -34.82 -3.34
N PRO A 1103 -16.18 -35.77 -2.44
CA PRO A 1103 -16.11 -35.52 -1.00
C PRO A 1103 -15.14 -34.38 -0.61
N PRO A 1104 -15.39 -33.66 0.48
CA PRO A 1104 -14.58 -32.50 0.86
C PRO A 1104 -13.20 -32.91 1.40
N THR A 1105 -13.07 -34.07 2.05
CA THR A 1105 -11.79 -34.59 2.56
C THR A 1105 -11.62 -36.09 2.30
N LYS A 1106 -10.37 -36.58 2.43
CA LYS A 1106 -10.07 -38.03 2.40
C LYS A 1106 -10.72 -38.81 3.55
N MET A 1107 -11.07 -38.15 4.66
CA MET A 1107 -11.71 -38.79 5.79
C MET A 1107 -13.19 -39.07 5.51
N ASP A 1108 -13.88 -38.16 4.80
CA ASP A 1108 -15.23 -38.39 4.28
C ASP A 1108 -15.23 -39.53 3.25
N GLU A 1109 -14.28 -39.53 2.30
CA GLU A 1109 -14.12 -40.61 1.31
C GLU A 1109 -13.85 -41.98 1.97
N GLU A 1110 -12.93 -42.04 2.94
CA GLU A 1110 -12.61 -43.27 3.67
C GLU A 1110 -13.85 -43.80 4.42
N GLN A 1111 -14.58 -42.92 5.12
CA GLN A 1111 -15.75 -43.31 5.89
C GLN A 1111 -16.93 -43.71 4.99
N LEU A 1112 -17.23 -42.97 3.92
CA LEU A 1112 -18.25 -43.32 2.92
C LEU A 1112 -17.91 -44.62 2.17
N THR A 1113 -16.62 -44.95 2.04
CA THR A 1113 -16.16 -46.23 1.51
C THR A 1113 -16.35 -47.37 2.52
N LYS A 1114 -15.95 -47.18 3.80
CA LYS A 1114 -16.19 -48.13 4.90
C LYS A 1114 -17.68 -48.44 5.09
N GLU A 1115 -18.56 -47.44 4.91
CA GLU A 1115 -20.02 -47.56 4.99
C GLU A 1115 -20.67 -48.09 3.69
N GLY A 1116 -19.90 -48.29 2.62
CA GLY A 1116 -20.39 -48.86 1.36
C GLY A 1116 -21.13 -47.91 0.41
N TYR A 1117 -21.25 -46.62 0.73
CA TYR A 1117 -21.93 -45.63 -0.13
C TYR A 1117 -21.27 -45.50 -1.52
N TYR A 1118 -19.95 -45.70 -1.63
CA TYR A 1118 -19.25 -45.76 -2.92
C TYR A 1118 -19.78 -46.87 -3.84
N SER A 1119 -20.28 -47.99 -3.29
CA SER A 1119 -20.95 -49.04 -4.08
C SER A 1119 -22.29 -48.56 -4.64
N VAL A 1120 -23.04 -47.75 -3.90
CA VAL A 1120 -24.30 -47.14 -4.35
C VAL A 1120 -24.04 -46.14 -5.47
N TYR A 1121 -23.04 -45.27 -5.33
CA TYR A 1121 -22.64 -44.33 -6.39
C TYR A 1121 -22.21 -45.07 -7.67
N GLY A 1122 -21.45 -46.16 -7.53
CA GLY A 1122 -21.07 -47.04 -8.64
C GLY A 1122 -22.26 -47.73 -9.32
N LYS A 1123 -23.23 -48.26 -8.55
CA LYS A 1123 -24.47 -48.89 -9.06
C LYS A 1123 -25.21 -47.96 -10.02
N VAL A 1124 -25.37 -46.70 -9.63
CA VAL A 1124 -26.13 -45.70 -10.40
C VAL A 1124 -25.33 -45.02 -11.52
N GLY A 1125 -24.06 -45.40 -11.72
CA GLY A 1125 -23.19 -44.86 -12.77
C GLY A 1125 -22.60 -43.47 -12.46
N ALA A 1126 -22.58 -43.05 -11.20
CA ALA A 1126 -22.02 -41.76 -10.81
C ALA A 1126 -20.49 -41.74 -10.93
N ARG A 1127 -19.93 -40.58 -11.34
CA ARG A 1127 -18.49 -40.34 -11.38
C ARG A 1127 -18.02 -39.83 -10.02
N THR A 1128 -17.31 -40.67 -9.28
CA THR A 1128 -16.57 -40.26 -8.08
C THR A 1128 -15.26 -39.57 -8.46
N GLU A 1129 -15.05 -38.36 -7.94
CA GLU A 1129 -13.83 -37.58 -8.06
C GLU A 1129 -13.02 -37.66 -6.75
N MET A 1130 -11.70 -37.53 -6.82
CA MET A 1130 -10.85 -37.49 -5.63
C MET A 1130 -11.18 -36.27 -4.74
N PRO A 1131 -10.98 -36.35 -3.41
CA PRO A 1131 -11.42 -35.31 -2.49
C PRO A 1131 -10.83 -33.92 -2.77
N GLY A 1132 -11.70 -32.90 -2.76
CA GLY A 1132 -11.32 -31.51 -3.01
C GLY A 1132 -12.35 -30.73 -3.84
N CYS A 1133 -11.93 -29.58 -4.38
CA CYS A 1133 -12.87 -28.63 -5.01
C CYS A 1133 -13.55 -29.15 -6.29
N SER A 1134 -12.91 -30.03 -7.07
CA SER A 1134 -13.37 -30.54 -8.38
C SER A 1134 -14.08 -29.44 -9.23
N LEU A 1135 -15.30 -29.69 -9.71
CA LEU A 1135 -16.08 -28.78 -10.56
C LEU A 1135 -16.39 -27.42 -9.91
N CYS A 1136 -16.32 -27.26 -8.58
CA CYS A 1136 -16.59 -25.99 -7.90
C CYS A 1136 -15.66 -24.85 -8.37
N MET A 1137 -14.45 -25.18 -8.85
CA MET A 1137 -13.53 -24.21 -9.45
C MET A 1137 -13.52 -24.21 -10.99
N GLY A 1138 -13.83 -25.33 -11.64
CA GLY A 1138 -13.90 -25.45 -13.10
C GLY A 1138 -12.58 -25.27 -13.85
N ASN A 1139 -11.45 -25.40 -13.14
CA ASN A 1139 -10.08 -25.23 -13.64
C ASN A 1139 -9.39 -26.55 -14.07
N GLN A 1140 -10.06 -27.69 -13.90
CA GLN A 1140 -9.56 -29.02 -14.24
C GLN A 1140 -10.66 -29.83 -14.94
N ALA A 1141 -11.43 -30.61 -14.18
CA ALA A 1141 -12.69 -31.16 -14.63
C ALA A 1141 -13.70 -30.04 -14.91
N ARG A 1142 -14.57 -30.26 -15.91
CA ARG A 1142 -15.65 -29.35 -16.33
C ARG A 1142 -16.85 -30.17 -16.79
N VAL A 1143 -18.05 -29.61 -16.66
CA VAL A 1143 -19.27 -30.14 -17.31
C VAL A 1143 -19.21 -29.88 -18.81
N ALA A 1144 -20.06 -30.56 -19.60
CA ALA A 1144 -20.17 -30.35 -21.04
C ALA A 1144 -20.57 -28.91 -21.41
N ASP A 1145 -20.18 -28.49 -22.61
CA ASP A 1145 -20.50 -27.16 -23.13
C ASP A 1145 -22.02 -26.98 -23.29
N ASN A 1146 -22.56 -25.91 -22.71
CA ASN A 1146 -23.99 -25.54 -22.64
C ASN A 1146 -24.88 -26.46 -21.79
N ALA A 1147 -24.32 -27.41 -21.02
CA ALA A 1147 -25.09 -28.28 -20.12
C ALA A 1147 -25.87 -27.49 -19.05
N THR A 1148 -27.08 -27.97 -18.72
CA THR A 1148 -27.87 -27.50 -17.59
C THR A 1148 -27.57 -28.36 -16.37
N VAL A 1149 -27.24 -27.73 -15.25
CA VAL A 1149 -26.59 -28.40 -14.10
C VAL A 1149 -27.30 -28.06 -12.80
N VAL A 1150 -27.48 -29.04 -11.91
CA VAL A 1150 -27.74 -28.79 -10.49
C VAL A 1150 -26.46 -29.00 -9.69
N SER A 1151 -26.08 -28.03 -8.86
CA SER A 1151 -24.79 -28.02 -8.16
C SER A 1151 -24.95 -27.68 -6.68
N THR A 1152 -24.22 -28.39 -5.81
CA THR A 1152 -24.06 -28.01 -4.39
C THR A 1152 -22.88 -27.05 -4.17
N SER A 1153 -22.20 -26.58 -5.22
CA SER A 1153 -21.12 -25.58 -5.15
C SER A 1153 -21.58 -24.23 -4.55
N THR A 1154 -20.65 -23.36 -4.20
CA THR A 1154 -20.94 -21.97 -3.78
C THR A 1154 -21.30 -21.04 -4.95
N ARG A 1155 -20.88 -21.34 -6.19
CA ARG A 1155 -20.87 -20.38 -7.30
C ARG A 1155 -21.38 -20.99 -8.60
N ASN A 1156 -22.27 -20.24 -9.27
CA ASN A 1156 -22.89 -20.56 -10.55
C ASN A 1156 -22.71 -19.47 -11.63
N PHE A 1157 -21.71 -18.59 -11.50
CA PHE A 1157 -21.42 -17.55 -12.49
C PHE A 1157 -21.23 -18.11 -13.93
N PRO A 1158 -21.46 -17.30 -14.98
CA PRO A 1158 -21.23 -17.71 -16.37
C PRO A 1158 -19.87 -18.38 -16.58
N ASN A 1159 -19.88 -19.52 -17.27
CA ASN A 1159 -18.71 -20.34 -17.59
C ASN A 1159 -18.00 -21.02 -16.40
N ARG A 1160 -18.53 -20.95 -15.17
CA ARG A 1160 -17.86 -21.41 -13.94
C ARG A 1160 -17.62 -22.92 -13.88
N LEU A 1161 -18.64 -23.76 -14.15
CA LEU A 1161 -18.50 -25.23 -14.17
C LEU A 1161 -18.12 -25.76 -15.57
N GLY A 1162 -18.58 -25.09 -16.64
CA GLY A 1162 -18.41 -25.47 -18.04
C GLY A 1162 -18.81 -24.31 -18.95
N LYS A 1163 -18.35 -24.28 -20.21
CA LYS A 1163 -18.56 -23.12 -21.09
C LYS A 1163 -20.02 -23.06 -21.54
N GLY A 1164 -20.66 -21.91 -21.38
CA GLY A 1164 -22.10 -21.72 -21.64
C GLY A 1164 -23.06 -22.48 -20.69
N ALA A 1165 -22.55 -23.19 -19.69
CA ALA A 1165 -23.38 -24.04 -18.82
C ALA A 1165 -24.33 -23.25 -17.91
N ASN A 1166 -25.57 -23.72 -17.75
CA ASN A 1166 -26.62 -23.10 -16.94
C ASN A 1166 -26.73 -23.81 -15.59
N VAL A 1167 -26.21 -23.18 -14.52
CA VAL A 1167 -26.00 -23.87 -13.24
C VAL A 1167 -26.97 -23.37 -12.16
N TYR A 1168 -27.88 -24.23 -11.72
CA TYR A 1168 -28.68 -24.03 -10.50
C TYR A 1168 -27.87 -24.38 -9.26
N LEU A 1169 -28.03 -23.62 -8.17
CA LEU A 1169 -27.50 -23.99 -6.85
C LEU A 1169 -28.59 -24.57 -5.96
N ALA A 1170 -28.34 -25.72 -5.34
CA ALA A 1170 -29.34 -26.48 -4.56
C ALA A 1170 -28.72 -27.21 -3.33
N SER A 1171 -29.58 -27.82 -2.52
CA SER A 1171 -29.20 -28.82 -1.51
C SER A 1171 -28.76 -30.15 -2.14
N ALA A 1172 -28.07 -31.01 -1.37
CA ALA A 1172 -27.62 -32.30 -1.87
C ALA A 1172 -28.78 -33.27 -2.09
N GLU A 1173 -29.79 -33.19 -1.23
CA GLU A 1173 -31.07 -33.89 -1.29
C GLU A 1173 -31.81 -33.56 -2.59
N LEU A 1174 -31.99 -32.27 -2.90
CA LEU A 1174 -32.67 -31.84 -4.12
C LEU A 1174 -31.84 -32.15 -5.38
N ALA A 1175 -30.52 -32.04 -5.30
CA ALA A 1175 -29.61 -32.45 -6.38
C ALA A 1175 -29.72 -33.96 -6.68
N ALA A 1176 -29.79 -34.82 -5.66
CA ALA A 1176 -29.97 -36.26 -5.83
C ALA A 1176 -31.31 -36.60 -6.50
N VAL A 1177 -32.41 -35.95 -6.09
CA VAL A 1177 -33.72 -36.13 -6.76
C VAL A 1177 -33.68 -35.63 -8.21
N ALA A 1178 -33.03 -34.50 -8.49
CA ALA A 1178 -32.88 -33.99 -9.85
C ALA A 1178 -32.06 -34.93 -10.75
N ALA A 1179 -31.04 -35.59 -10.20
CA ALA A 1179 -30.25 -36.61 -10.91
C ALA A 1179 -31.07 -37.87 -11.25
N ILE A 1180 -31.96 -38.30 -10.34
CA ILE A 1180 -32.86 -39.44 -10.54
C ILE A 1180 -33.92 -39.14 -11.63
N LEU A 1181 -34.42 -37.90 -11.70
CA LEU A 1181 -35.53 -37.54 -12.60
C LEU A 1181 -35.11 -36.96 -13.96
N GLY A 1182 -33.84 -36.58 -14.16
CA GLY A 1182 -33.40 -35.87 -15.38
C GLY A 1182 -33.92 -34.43 -15.50
N ARG A 1183 -34.51 -33.90 -14.42
CA ARG A 1183 -35.11 -32.56 -14.35
C ARG A 1183 -35.25 -32.11 -12.90
N LEU A 1184 -35.49 -30.82 -12.69
CA LEU A 1184 -35.99 -30.34 -11.40
C LEU A 1184 -37.34 -31.02 -11.07
N PRO A 1185 -37.52 -31.52 -9.83
CA PRO A 1185 -38.80 -32.05 -9.36
C PRO A 1185 -39.82 -30.93 -9.11
N THR A 1186 -41.10 -31.29 -9.05
CA THR A 1186 -42.09 -30.48 -8.32
C THR A 1186 -41.91 -30.66 -6.81
N ASN A 1187 -42.38 -29.71 -5.98
CA ASN A 1187 -42.26 -29.83 -4.52
C ASN A 1187 -42.91 -31.13 -3.98
N GLU A 1188 -44.03 -31.56 -4.56
CA GLU A 1188 -44.65 -32.85 -4.22
C GLU A 1188 -43.78 -34.07 -4.54
N GLU A 1189 -43.07 -34.08 -5.67
CA GLU A 1189 -42.15 -35.17 -6.03
C GLU A 1189 -40.95 -35.20 -5.09
N TYR A 1190 -40.36 -34.03 -4.83
CA TYR A 1190 -39.25 -33.88 -3.89
C TYR A 1190 -39.62 -34.35 -2.48
N LEU A 1191 -40.77 -33.93 -1.94
CA LEU A 1191 -41.24 -34.33 -0.62
C LEU A 1191 -41.48 -35.84 -0.50
N LYS A 1192 -41.87 -36.54 -1.58
CA LYS A 1192 -42.01 -38.01 -1.60
C LYS A 1192 -40.66 -38.71 -1.40
N TYR A 1193 -39.59 -38.25 -2.05
CA TYR A 1193 -38.24 -38.77 -1.81
C TYR A 1193 -37.69 -38.37 -0.43
N HIS A 1194 -37.91 -37.12 0.00
CA HIS A 1194 -37.42 -36.64 1.31
C HIS A 1194 -38.11 -37.34 2.50
N ALA A 1195 -39.36 -37.78 2.36
CA ALA A 1195 -40.07 -38.54 3.38
C ALA A 1195 -39.38 -39.86 3.75
N GLU A 1196 -38.56 -40.43 2.86
CA GLU A 1196 -37.77 -41.63 3.13
C GLU A 1196 -36.49 -41.32 3.93
N LEU A 1197 -35.89 -40.14 3.80
CA LEU A 1197 -34.75 -39.70 4.62
C LEU A 1197 -35.18 -39.47 6.07
N ALA A 1198 -36.37 -38.90 6.29
CA ALA A 1198 -36.90 -38.62 7.62
C ALA A 1198 -37.00 -39.87 8.52
N LYS A 1199 -37.14 -41.06 7.92
CA LYS A 1199 -37.17 -42.36 8.63
C LYS A 1199 -35.80 -42.82 9.16
N SER A 1200 -34.72 -42.13 8.83
CA SER A 1200 -33.34 -42.54 9.17
C SER A 1200 -32.41 -41.35 9.46
N SER A 1201 -32.98 -40.15 9.68
CA SER A 1201 -32.25 -38.88 9.87
C SER A 1201 -31.07 -38.99 10.84
N ASP A 1202 -31.30 -39.59 12.01
CA ASP A 1202 -30.33 -39.75 13.10
C ASP A 1202 -29.13 -40.64 12.75
N SER A 1203 -29.21 -41.41 11.65
CA SER A 1203 -28.11 -42.20 11.08
C SER A 1203 -27.46 -41.58 9.84
N ILE A 1204 -28.17 -40.65 9.18
CA ILE A 1204 -27.70 -39.95 7.98
C ILE A 1204 -26.78 -38.80 8.39
N TYR A 1205 -27.26 -37.93 9.26
CA TYR A 1205 -26.57 -36.69 9.66
C TYR A 1205 -25.67 -36.87 10.89
N GLN A 1206 -24.90 -37.97 10.92
CA GLN A 1206 -23.84 -38.21 11.92
C GLN A 1206 -22.50 -37.62 11.44
N TYR A 1207 -21.95 -36.64 12.16
CA TYR A 1207 -20.74 -35.90 11.77
C TYR A 1207 -19.45 -36.65 12.15
N LEU A 1208 -18.30 -36.23 11.59
CA LEU A 1208 -17.01 -36.91 11.80
C LEU A 1208 -16.36 -36.51 13.13
N ASN A 1209 -16.79 -37.17 14.21
CA ASN A 1209 -16.17 -37.05 15.53
C ASN A 1209 -14.96 -37.99 15.65
N PHE A 1210 -13.76 -37.49 15.33
CA PHE A 1210 -12.52 -38.28 15.28
C PHE A 1210 -12.08 -38.82 16.66
N ASP A 1211 -12.55 -38.21 17.74
CA ASP A 1211 -12.46 -38.70 19.13
C ASP A 1211 -13.25 -40.00 19.39
N GLN A 1212 -14.15 -40.37 18.47
CA GLN A 1212 -15.02 -41.55 18.57
C GLN A 1212 -14.63 -42.67 17.58
N VAL A 1213 -13.60 -42.45 16.74
CA VAL A 1213 -13.11 -43.41 15.76
C VAL A 1213 -11.81 -44.05 16.24
N GLU A 1214 -11.85 -45.37 16.52
CA GLU A 1214 -10.76 -46.11 17.15
C GLU A 1214 -9.40 -45.95 16.45
N ASP A 1215 -9.36 -46.02 15.11
CA ASP A 1215 -8.17 -45.81 14.28
C ASP A 1215 -7.47 -44.46 14.58
N TYR A 1216 -8.26 -43.40 14.77
CA TYR A 1216 -7.78 -42.04 15.01
C TYR A 1216 -7.32 -41.87 16.46
N VAL A 1217 -8.10 -42.36 17.42
CA VAL A 1217 -7.78 -42.34 18.86
C VAL A 1217 -6.49 -43.14 19.14
N ALA A 1218 -6.35 -44.34 18.59
CA ALA A 1218 -5.20 -45.22 18.80
C ALA A 1218 -3.89 -44.69 18.18
N LYS A 1219 -3.99 -43.83 17.16
CA LYS A 1219 -2.85 -43.09 16.60
C LYS A 1219 -2.55 -41.82 17.40
N ALA A 1220 -3.56 -41.00 17.69
CA ALA A 1220 -3.45 -39.78 18.48
C ALA A 1220 -2.86 -40.01 19.89
N GLY A 1221 -3.23 -41.11 20.55
CA GLY A 1221 -2.72 -41.49 21.87
C GLY A 1221 -1.23 -41.83 21.93
N LYS A 1222 -0.55 -41.96 20.79
CA LYS A 1222 0.91 -42.19 20.72
C LYS A 1222 1.72 -40.89 20.80
N VAL A 1223 1.09 -39.73 20.63
CA VAL A 1223 1.79 -38.44 20.56
C VAL A 1223 2.08 -37.89 21.95
N GLN A 1224 3.36 -37.88 22.34
CA GLN A 1224 3.82 -37.30 23.59
C GLN A 1224 3.92 -35.78 23.48
N MET A 1225 2.87 -35.08 23.95
CA MET A 1225 2.77 -33.61 23.87
C MET A 1225 3.97 -32.86 24.49
N SER A 1226 4.65 -33.47 25.46
CA SER A 1226 5.87 -32.95 26.11
C SER A 1226 7.10 -32.89 25.20
N GLU A 1227 7.11 -33.58 24.05
CA GLU A 1227 8.21 -33.50 23.07
C GLU A 1227 8.18 -32.21 22.22
N TYR A 1228 7.08 -31.44 22.33
CA TYR A 1228 6.80 -30.27 21.48
C TYR A 1228 6.58 -28.96 22.26
N SER A 1229 6.78 -28.97 23.59
CA SER A 1229 6.55 -27.83 24.51
C SER A 1229 7.62 -26.74 24.43
#